data_AF-A0A9R0P4C3-F1
#
_entry.id   AF-A0A9R0P4C3-F1
#
_cell.length_a   1.000
_cell.length_b   1.000
_cell.length_c   1.000
_cell.angle_alpha   90.00
_cell.angle_beta   90.00
_cell.angle_gamma   90.00
#
_symmetry.space_group_name_H-M   'P 1'
#
loop_
_entity.id
_entity.type
_entity.pdbx_description
1 polymer ?
#
loop_
_entity_poly.entity_id
_entity_poly.type
_entity_poly.pdbx_seq_one_letter_code
_entity_poly.pdbx_strand_id
1 'polypeptide(L)'
;MNWRFLRALLAGLLVAACALVAPAAAGAATPTRIMALGDSITGSPGCWRALLWKHLQETGHTDIDFVGTLPAQGCGFTYDGENEGHGGFLATGIARDNQLPGWLSATHPDIVLMHLGTNDVWNNIPASTILDAFTTLLGQMRAANPATKLIVAKIIPMNPANCTACGQRVVDLNNAIPGWAQAHSTAASPITVVDQWTGFDTAADTGDGVHPNGTTGIQKMESRWYPALVAALGTDTPTATGLHVDGTRILEANGSPFVMRGVNHAYVWYPGQNRAFADIKSFGANTVRVVLGSGQRWGPTSAAEVTSVIGQCKQNRLICVLEVHDTTGYGEQSGAATLDQAAGYWISVADALKGQENYVVINLGNEPFGNDQQVSATWTSATSNAIKRLRAAGLQHLLMADAPMWGQDWQNIMRDNAGTVFNADPQHNTVFSIHMYGVYDTAAEINAYFDAFRTAGLPLVVGEFGSMHTDGNPDEDTIMAQAQARGLGYLGWSWSGNSSDVAYLDMTNNFDPASLTAWGERFLNGINGIRQTAKEATIYGGSQADTQAPSVPGTPAVSGVTSSGATLSWAASTDNVGVTGYDVLRAPGASGGTFAVVGSTATTSYTDSGLTASSTYRYQVRARDAAGNTSAGSGVATATTSAGGGSGACKVAYAASNWGGGNGFTANVTITNTGTSAVTGWTLAFAFAGGQQVTLPGWGATFAQSGGAVTAKNLSWNGTLAPNASTGIGFNGTFTGTNSAPSAFTLNGSSCTAA
;
A
#
# COMPACT_ATOMS: atom_id res chain seq x y z
N MET A 1 -18.35 24.26 -76.85
CA MET A 1 -17.77 23.03 -77.48
C MET A 1 -16.26 23.21 -77.44
N ASN A 2 -15.43 22.46 -76.71
CA ASN A 2 -15.59 21.15 -76.09
C ASN A 2 -14.77 21.06 -74.78
N TRP A 3 -15.41 20.46 -73.79
CA TRP A 3 -14.95 20.11 -72.43
C TRP A 3 -13.83 19.05 -72.40
N ARG A 4 -13.03 18.95 -73.47
CA ARG A 4 -12.00 17.90 -73.64
C ARG A 4 -10.56 18.40 -73.62
N PHE A 5 -10.33 19.71 -73.69
CA PHE A 5 -8.96 20.28 -73.66
C PHE A 5 -8.49 20.76 -72.28
N LEU A 6 -9.39 20.96 -71.31
CA LEU A 6 -9.00 21.44 -69.97
C LEU A 6 -8.53 20.33 -69.00
N ARG A 7 -8.63 19.05 -69.39
CA ARG A 7 -8.14 17.92 -68.57
C ARG A 7 -6.72 17.45 -68.92
N ALA A 8 -6.14 17.91 -70.03
CA ALA A 8 -4.79 17.49 -70.45
C ALA A 8 -3.65 18.37 -69.89
N LEU A 9 -3.95 19.60 -69.46
CA LEU A 9 -2.94 20.54 -68.93
C LEU A 9 -2.78 20.50 -67.40
N LEU A 10 -3.70 19.86 -66.67
CA LEU A 10 -3.60 19.64 -65.22
C LEU A 10 -3.00 18.28 -64.82
N ALA A 11 -2.77 17.38 -65.78
CA ALA A 11 -2.08 16.10 -65.55
C ALA A 11 -0.57 16.16 -65.87
N GLY A 12 -0.09 17.23 -66.53
CA GLY A 12 1.32 17.39 -66.95
C GLY A 12 2.20 18.23 -66.02
N LEU A 13 1.62 18.90 -65.01
CA LEU A 13 2.35 19.74 -64.05
C LEU A 13 2.46 19.13 -62.65
N LEU A 14 2.07 17.87 -62.49
CA LEU A 14 2.14 17.10 -61.24
C LEU A 14 3.04 15.86 -61.34
N VAL A 15 3.97 15.83 -62.32
CA VAL A 15 4.91 14.70 -62.53
C VAL A 15 6.39 15.13 -62.37
N ALA A 16 6.67 16.35 -61.93
CA ALA A 16 8.05 16.83 -61.76
C ALA A 16 8.36 17.39 -60.36
N ALA A 17 7.78 16.80 -59.31
CA ALA A 17 8.12 17.15 -57.92
C ALA A 17 8.00 15.96 -56.94
N CYS A 18 8.36 14.75 -57.37
CA CYS A 18 8.69 13.66 -56.46
C CYS A 18 10.17 13.31 -56.63
N ALA A 19 11.04 14.25 -56.28
CA ALA A 19 12.34 13.85 -55.79
C ALA A 19 12.08 13.03 -54.53
N LEU A 20 12.43 11.74 -54.58
CA LEU A 20 12.59 10.91 -53.41
C LEU A 20 13.49 11.66 -52.43
N VAL A 21 12.88 12.34 -51.46
CA VAL A 21 13.57 12.66 -50.21
C VAL A 21 13.74 11.29 -49.57
N ALA A 22 14.87 10.64 -49.86
CA ALA A 22 15.34 9.59 -48.98
C ALA A 22 15.30 10.19 -47.56
N PRO A 23 14.72 9.49 -46.56
CA PRO A 23 14.81 9.99 -45.20
C PRO A 23 16.30 10.23 -44.95
N ALA A 24 16.65 11.46 -44.59
CA ALA A 24 17.97 11.70 -44.03
C ALA A 24 18.12 10.65 -42.93
N ALA A 25 19.10 9.76 -43.06
CA ALA A 25 19.43 8.83 -41.99
C ALA A 25 19.56 9.70 -40.73
N ALA A 26 18.69 9.47 -39.76
CA ALA A 26 18.85 10.08 -38.45
C ALA A 26 20.28 9.76 -38.04
N GLY A 27 21.11 10.79 -37.84
CA GLY A 27 22.43 10.58 -37.29
C GLY A 27 22.25 9.82 -35.98
N ALA A 28 23.00 8.73 -35.80
CA ALA A 28 22.99 8.00 -34.54
C ALA A 28 23.15 8.99 -33.38
N ALA A 29 22.33 8.85 -32.34
CA ALA A 29 22.52 9.62 -31.12
C ALA A 29 23.94 9.38 -30.60
N THR A 30 24.51 10.37 -29.91
CA THR A 30 25.83 10.17 -29.30
C THR A 30 25.63 9.31 -28.06
N PRO A 31 26.40 8.22 -27.86
CA PRO A 31 26.28 7.39 -26.68
C PRO A 31 26.37 8.21 -25.40
N THR A 32 25.59 7.84 -24.39
CA THR A 32 25.65 8.50 -23.08
C THR A 32 26.98 8.18 -22.41
N ARG A 33 27.75 9.20 -22.04
CA ARG A 33 29.10 9.03 -21.48
C ARG A 33 29.06 8.86 -19.96
N ILE A 34 29.65 7.77 -19.47
CA ILE A 34 29.62 7.37 -18.06
C ILE A 34 31.04 7.37 -17.50
N MET A 35 31.35 8.28 -16.58
CA MET A 35 32.63 8.28 -15.87
C MET A 35 32.52 7.54 -14.55
N ALA A 36 33.30 6.47 -14.39
CA ALA A 36 33.52 5.88 -13.07
C ALA A 36 34.67 6.61 -12.35
N LEU A 37 34.32 7.47 -11.40
CA LEU A 37 35.25 8.27 -10.60
C LEU A 37 35.45 7.65 -9.21
N GLY A 38 36.69 7.41 -8.82
CA GLY A 38 36.94 6.89 -7.49
C GLY A 38 38.39 6.66 -7.14
N ASP A 39 38.59 6.01 -6.01
CA ASP A 39 39.91 5.63 -5.52
C ASP A 39 40.26 4.19 -5.94
N SER A 40 40.96 3.44 -5.08
CA SER A 40 41.48 2.11 -5.43
C SER A 40 40.39 1.08 -5.70
N ILE A 41 39.19 1.21 -5.14
CA ILE A 41 38.07 0.28 -5.39
C ILE A 41 37.50 0.45 -6.81
N THR A 42 37.51 1.68 -7.33
CA THR A 42 37.18 1.96 -8.74
C THR A 42 38.33 1.55 -9.65
N GLY A 43 39.55 1.81 -9.16
CA GLY A 43 40.82 1.55 -9.82
C GLY A 43 41.10 0.08 -10.05
N SER A 44 41.35 -0.77 -9.04
CA SER A 44 42.08 -2.04 -9.18
C SER A 44 41.39 -3.27 -8.57
N PRO A 45 41.12 -4.37 -9.32
CA PRO A 45 41.04 -4.40 -10.79
C PRO A 45 39.75 -3.72 -11.31
N GLY A 46 38.90 -3.19 -10.41
CA GLY A 46 37.69 -2.46 -10.78
C GLY A 46 36.63 -3.30 -11.51
N CYS A 47 36.69 -4.64 -11.44
CA CYS A 47 35.87 -5.52 -12.31
C CYS A 47 34.37 -5.45 -12.07
N TRP A 48 33.88 -4.77 -11.03
CA TRP A 48 32.47 -4.42 -10.92
C TRP A 48 32.01 -3.54 -12.11
N ARG A 49 32.91 -2.73 -12.68
CA ARG A 49 32.65 -1.94 -13.90
C ARG A 49 32.48 -2.84 -15.11
N ALA A 50 33.32 -3.87 -15.23
CA ALA A 50 33.22 -4.84 -16.31
C ALA A 50 31.90 -5.62 -16.25
N LEU A 51 31.48 -6.07 -15.06
CA LEU A 51 30.19 -6.73 -14.90
C LEU A 51 29.03 -5.77 -15.14
N LEU A 52 29.13 -4.52 -14.68
CA LEU A 52 28.11 -3.50 -14.88
C LEU A 52 27.91 -3.19 -16.36
N TRP A 53 28.98 -2.99 -17.11
CA TRP A 53 28.93 -2.82 -18.56
C TRP A 53 28.29 -4.04 -19.23
N LYS A 54 28.74 -5.25 -18.88
CA LYS A 54 28.18 -6.47 -19.44
C LYS A 54 26.68 -6.57 -19.19
N HIS A 55 26.23 -6.30 -17.97
CA HIS A 55 24.83 -6.33 -17.60
C HIS A 55 24.01 -5.31 -18.40
N LEU A 56 24.50 -4.06 -18.54
CA LEU A 56 23.88 -3.03 -19.38
C LEU A 56 23.74 -3.47 -20.85
N GLN A 57 24.78 -4.07 -21.42
CA GLN A 57 24.71 -4.60 -22.79
C GLN A 57 23.69 -5.73 -22.91
N GLU A 58 23.66 -6.66 -21.94
CA GLU A 58 22.74 -7.80 -21.92
C GLU A 58 21.28 -7.39 -21.75
N THR A 59 21.02 -6.23 -21.15
CA THR A 59 19.67 -5.67 -20.93
C THR A 59 19.27 -4.59 -21.92
N GLY A 60 20.07 -4.39 -22.98
CA GLY A 60 19.72 -3.54 -24.13
C GLY A 60 20.18 -2.09 -24.04
N HIS A 61 20.90 -1.70 -22.98
CA HIS A 61 21.50 -0.38 -22.83
C HIS A 61 22.82 -0.29 -23.59
N THR A 62 22.73 -0.36 -24.92
CA THR A 62 23.89 -0.45 -25.83
C THR A 62 24.42 0.89 -26.32
N ASP A 63 23.67 1.99 -26.12
CA ASP A 63 24.06 3.35 -26.50
C ASP A 63 24.76 4.10 -25.34
N ILE A 64 25.80 3.46 -24.81
CA ILE A 64 26.59 3.95 -23.68
C ILE A 64 28.09 3.89 -24.00
N ASP A 65 28.86 4.77 -23.36
CA ASP A 65 30.32 4.88 -23.50
C ASP A 65 30.91 5.12 -22.10
N PHE A 66 31.63 4.15 -21.54
CA PHE A 66 32.39 4.36 -20.33
C PHE A 66 33.60 5.22 -20.66
N VAL A 67 33.82 6.30 -19.90
CA VAL A 67 34.86 7.29 -20.19
C VAL A 67 35.75 7.55 -18.99
N GLY A 68 37.00 7.87 -19.28
CA GLY A 68 38.03 8.12 -18.28
C GLY A 68 39.40 8.26 -18.93
N THR A 69 40.36 8.81 -18.20
CA THR A 69 41.74 8.93 -18.70
C THR A 69 42.59 7.68 -18.48
N LEU A 70 42.11 6.74 -17.67
CA LEU A 70 42.74 5.44 -17.44
C LEU A 70 42.10 4.37 -18.31
N PRO A 71 42.89 3.45 -18.90
CA PRO A 71 42.36 2.39 -19.74
C PRO A 71 41.60 1.32 -18.94
N ALA A 72 40.83 0.50 -19.66
CA ALA A 72 40.23 -0.71 -19.13
C ALA A 72 41.28 -1.66 -18.54
N GLN A 73 40.90 -2.34 -17.45
CA GLN A 73 41.75 -3.31 -16.77
C GLN A 73 41.30 -4.75 -17.05
N GLY A 74 42.20 -5.72 -16.95
CA GLY A 74 41.90 -7.11 -17.28
C GLY A 74 40.92 -7.76 -16.29
N CYS A 75 39.71 -8.10 -16.76
CA CYS A 75 38.65 -8.76 -15.97
C CYS A 75 38.15 -10.09 -16.57
N GLY A 76 38.93 -10.69 -17.48
CA GLY A 76 38.63 -12.00 -18.07
C GLY A 76 37.71 -11.98 -19.29
N PHE A 77 37.23 -10.81 -19.72
CA PHE A 77 36.49 -10.59 -20.97
C PHE A 77 36.68 -9.16 -21.49
N THR A 78 36.32 -8.92 -22.75
CA THR A 78 36.35 -7.57 -23.36
C THR A 78 35.13 -6.77 -22.93
N TYR A 79 35.37 -5.53 -22.52
CA TYR A 79 34.35 -4.57 -22.12
C TYR A 79 34.87 -3.15 -22.37
N ASP A 80 33.96 -2.20 -22.40
CA ASP A 80 34.26 -0.77 -22.34
C ASP A 80 34.53 -0.37 -20.88
N GLY A 81 35.74 0.07 -20.59
CA GLY A 81 36.29 0.02 -19.24
C GLY A 81 37.14 1.23 -18.83
N GLU A 82 37.13 2.27 -19.63
CA GLU A 82 37.76 3.54 -19.33
C GLU A 82 37.18 4.08 -18.02
N ASN A 83 38.05 4.68 -17.21
CA ASN A 83 37.68 5.10 -15.86
C ASN A 83 38.62 6.17 -15.31
N GLU A 84 38.22 6.70 -14.16
CA GLU A 84 38.98 7.65 -13.37
C GLU A 84 39.16 7.10 -11.94
N GLY A 85 39.61 5.84 -11.86
CA GLY A 85 39.88 5.12 -10.61
C GLY A 85 41.35 5.18 -10.19
N HIS A 86 41.67 5.97 -9.16
CA HIS A 86 43.05 6.25 -8.78
C HIS A 86 43.44 5.63 -7.44
N GLY A 87 44.28 4.60 -7.49
CA GLY A 87 44.84 3.97 -6.29
C GLY A 87 45.61 4.97 -5.41
N GLY A 88 45.29 5.02 -4.12
CA GLY A 88 45.93 5.90 -3.14
C GLY A 88 45.48 7.36 -3.15
N PHE A 89 44.62 7.77 -4.09
CA PHE A 89 44.12 9.15 -4.14
C PHE A 89 43.05 9.39 -3.09
N LEU A 90 43.01 10.61 -2.57
CA LEU A 90 42.04 11.11 -1.60
C LEU A 90 41.04 12.02 -2.31
N ALA A 91 39.75 11.96 -1.96
CA ALA A 91 38.75 12.93 -2.41
C ALA A 91 39.20 14.37 -2.10
N THR A 92 39.70 14.57 -0.88
CA THR A 92 40.26 15.84 -0.42
C THR A 92 41.50 16.26 -1.22
N GLY A 93 42.32 15.31 -1.66
CA GLY A 93 43.47 15.57 -2.53
C GLY A 93 43.06 15.99 -3.93
N ILE A 94 42.14 15.26 -4.56
CA ILE A 94 41.60 15.58 -5.90
C ILE A 94 41.01 16.99 -5.93
N ALA A 95 40.23 17.34 -4.90
CA ALA A 95 39.64 18.67 -4.75
C ALA A 95 40.71 19.76 -4.54
N ARG A 96 41.63 19.55 -3.59
CA ARG A 96 42.71 20.50 -3.27
C ARG A 96 43.60 20.79 -4.46
N ASP A 97 43.99 19.75 -5.20
CA ASP A 97 44.93 19.83 -6.32
C ASP A 97 44.24 20.15 -7.66
N ASN A 98 42.91 20.38 -7.63
CA ASN A 98 42.09 20.76 -8.78
C ASN A 98 42.29 19.82 -9.99
N GLN A 99 42.28 18.51 -9.74
CA GLN A 99 42.58 17.49 -10.76
C GLN A 99 41.38 17.18 -11.67
N LEU A 100 40.16 17.14 -11.11
CA LEU A 100 38.95 16.73 -11.82
C LEU A 100 38.63 17.54 -13.08
N PRO A 101 38.81 18.89 -13.15
CA PRO A 101 38.53 19.65 -14.37
C PRO A 101 39.28 19.16 -15.61
N GLY A 102 40.53 18.70 -15.44
CA GLY A 102 41.32 18.14 -16.54
C GLY A 102 40.68 16.87 -17.09
N TRP A 103 40.28 15.94 -16.21
CA TRP A 103 39.61 14.70 -16.57
C TRP A 103 38.25 14.94 -17.24
N LEU A 104 37.44 15.84 -16.68
CA LEU A 104 36.15 16.24 -17.25
C LEU A 104 36.31 16.84 -18.65
N SER A 105 37.32 17.69 -18.86
CA SER A 105 37.59 18.29 -20.17
C SER A 105 38.10 17.30 -21.22
N ALA A 106 38.69 16.19 -20.80
CA ALA A 106 39.16 15.14 -21.70
C ALA A 106 38.03 14.19 -22.12
N THR A 107 37.05 13.96 -21.25
CA THR A 107 36.12 12.82 -21.34
C THR A 107 34.65 13.22 -21.47
N HIS A 108 34.29 14.45 -21.07
CA HIS A 108 32.95 15.03 -21.21
C HIS A 108 31.80 14.13 -20.73
N PRO A 109 31.81 13.64 -19.48
CA PRO A 109 30.79 12.71 -19.00
C PRO A 109 29.42 13.37 -18.83
N ASP A 110 28.37 12.60 -19.12
CA ASP A 110 26.97 12.93 -18.82
C ASP A 110 26.59 12.45 -17.42
N ILE A 111 27.10 11.27 -17.05
CA ILE A 111 26.87 10.60 -15.77
C ILE A 111 28.21 10.35 -15.08
N VAL A 112 28.29 10.63 -13.77
CA VAL A 112 29.44 10.30 -12.94
C VAL A 112 29.03 9.29 -11.87
N LEU A 113 29.63 8.09 -11.89
CA LEU A 113 29.55 7.09 -10.82
C LEU A 113 30.69 7.34 -9.84
N MET A 114 30.38 7.87 -8.65
CA MET A 114 31.39 8.27 -7.68
C MET A 114 31.47 7.28 -6.51
N HIS A 115 32.50 6.43 -6.50
CA HIS A 115 32.89 5.60 -5.35
C HIS A 115 34.23 6.12 -4.79
N LEU A 116 34.15 7.12 -3.92
CA LEU A 116 35.30 7.90 -3.47
C LEU A 116 35.22 8.15 -1.96
N GLY A 117 36.37 8.25 -1.29
CA GLY A 117 36.44 8.53 0.16
C GLY A 117 36.95 7.37 1.00
N THR A 118 37.19 6.20 0.41
CA THR A 118 37.76 5.04 1.10
C THR A 118 39.16 5.37 1.63
N ASN A 119 40.01 5.97 0.79
CA ASN A 119 41.34 6.38 1.23
C ASN A 119 41.30 7.53 2.25
N ASP A 120 40.34 8.44 2.17
CA ASP A 120 40.19 9.56 3.11
C ASP A 120 39.84 9.03 4.51
N VAL A 121 38.89 8.11 4.58
CA VAL A 121 38.54 7.39 5.82
C VAL A 121 39.75 6.64 6.39
N TRP A 122 40.51 5.96 5.53
CA TRP A 122 41.72 5.26 5.93
C TRP A 122 42.76 6.20 6.53
N ASN A 123 42.91 7.39 5.95
CA ASN A 123 43.83 8.43 6.41
C ASN A 123 43.28 9.32 7.55
N ASN A 124 42.20 8.89 8.23
CA ASN A 124 41.60 9.60 9.36
C ASN A 124 41.14 11.04 9.00
N ILE A 125 40.67 11.26 7.78
CA ILE A 125 40.05 12.51 7.39
C ILE A 125 38.60 12.53 7.89
N PRO A 126 38.15 13.59 8.59
CA PRO A 126 36.77 13.69 9.05
C PRO A 126 35.75 13.69 7.92
N ALA A 127 34.59 13.04 8.13
CA ALA A 127 33.50 12.99 7.15
C ALA A 127 33.07 14.37 6.63
N SER A 128 33.04 15.40 7.49
CA SER A 128 32.72 16.76 7.09
C SER A 128 33.71 17.32 6.06
N THR A 129 35.01 17.10 6.25
CA THR A 129 36.05 17.54 5.31
C THR A 129 35.98 16.79 3.98
N ILE A 130 35.60 15.51 4.01
CA ILE A 130 35.36 14.71 2.79
C ILE A 130 34.17 15.28 2.02
N LEU A 131 33.08 15.66 2.70
CA LEU A 131 31.91 16.26 2.07
C LEU A 131 32.16 17.67 1.53
N ASP A 132 33.04 18.46 2.16
CA ASP A 132 33.51 19.74 1.60
C ASP A 132 34.24 19.51 0.26
N ALA A 133 35.06 18.45 0.18
CA ALA A 133 35.68 18.03 -1.06
C ALA A 133 34.64 17.58 -2.09
N PHE A 134 33.66 16.75 -1.72
CA PHE A 134 32.58 16.35 -2.63
C PHE A 134 31.81 17.56 -3.18
N THR A 135 31.56 18.57 -2.34
CA THR A 135 30.92 19.83 -2.76
C THR A 135 31.75 20.56 -3.81
N THR A 136 33.08 20.61 -3.62
CA THR A 136 34.01 21.20 -4.60
C THR A 136 34.00 20.42 -5.91
N LEU A 137 34.10 19.08 -5.85
CA LEU A 137 34.09 18.21 -7.02
C LEU A 137 32.76 18.33 -7.79
N LEU A 138 31.62 18.35 -7.10
CA LEU A 138 30.30 18.57 -7.71
C LEU A 138 30.22 19.93 -8.41
N GLY A 139 30.79 20.98 -7.82
CA GLY A 139 30.91 22.30 -8.45
C GLY A 139 31.70 22.24 -9.76
N GLN A 140 32.81 21.51 -9.78
CA GLN A 140 33.62 21.29 -10.99
C GLN A 140 32.86 20.48 -12.05
N MET A 141 32.14 19.42 -11.65
CA MET A 141 31.30 18.62 -12.55
C MET A 141 30.24 19.50 -13.22
N ARG A 142 29.53 20.33 -12.44
CA ARG A 142 28.49 21.24 -12.93
C ARG A 142 29.03 22.38 -13.79
N ALA A 143 30.27 22.82 -13.54
CA ALA A 143 30.94 23.79 -14.38
C ALA A 143 31.27 23.21 -15.77
N ALA A 144 31.63 21.92 -15.84
CA ALA A 144 31.88 21.23 -17.09
C ALA A 144 30.58 20.85 -17.83
N ASN A 145 29.60 20.32 -17.09
CA ASN A 145 28.28 19.94 -17.58
C ASN A 145 27.20 20.32 -16.56
N PRO A 146 26.44 21.41 -16.78
CA PRO A 146 25.39 21.86 -15.87
C PRO A 146 24.26 20.84 -15.64
N ALA A 147 24.12 19.86 -16.54
CA ALA A 147 23.13 18.80 -16.48
C ALA A 147 23.70 17.45 -16.00
N THR A 148 24.94 17.43 -15.49
CA THR A 148 25.58 16.19 -15.03
C THR A 148 24.73 15.45 -13.99
N LYS A 149 24.57 14.15 -14.17
CA LYS A 149 23.89 13.27 -13.21
C LYS A 149 24.94 12.61 -12.34
N LEU A 150 24.92 12.88 -11.04
CA LEU A 150 25.86 12.27 -10.09
C LEU A 150 25.19 11.09 -9.40
N ILE A 151 25.81 9.91 -9.48
CA ILE A 151 25.43 8.74 -8.68
C ILE A 151 26.56 8.47 -7.69
N VAL A 152 26.32 8.73 -6.40
CA VAL A 152 27.34 8.66 -5.35
C VAL A 152 27.11 7.45 -4.46
N ALA A 153 28.17 6.71 -4.15
CA ALA A 153 28.10 5.58 -3.23
C ALA A 153 28.13 6.05 -1.77
N LYS A 154 27.27 5.47 -0.92
CA LYS A 154 27.75 5.07 0.40
C LYS A 154 28.78 3.99 0.16
N ILE A 155 30.02 4.20 0.57
CA ILE A 155 31.12 3.28 0.25
C ILE A 155 30.96 1.94 0.99
N ILE A 156 31.50 0.87 0.41
CA ILE A 156 31.52 -0.47 1.02
C ILE A 156 32.18 -0.45 2.40
N PRO A 157 31.84 -1.38 3.31
CA PRO A 157 32.56 -1.53 4.55
C PRO A 157 34.00 -1.93 4.32
N MET A 158 34.85 -1.52 5.25
CA MET A 158 36.26 -1.90 5.27
C MET A 158 36.70 -2.28 6.67
N ASN A 159 37.57 -3.27 6.74
CA ASN A 159 38.23 -3.73 7.95
C ASN A 159 39.67 -4.17 7.65
N PRO A 160 40.54 -3.26 7.17
CA PRO A 160 41.93 -3.61 6.91
C PRO A 160 42.67 -3.92 8.22
N ALA A 161 43.61 -4.87 8.16
CA ALA A 161 44.34 -5.35 9.34
C ALA A 161 45.10 -4.25 10.11
N ASN A 162 45.42 -3.12 9.48
CA ASN A 162 46.16 -2.00 10.06
C ASN A 162 45.29 -0.81 10.48
N CYS A 163 43.95 -0.88 10.41
CA CYS A 163 43.08 0.23 10.82
C CYS A 163 41.75 -0.25 11.43
N THR A 164 41.75 -0.46 12.74
CA THR A 164 40.56 -0.86 13.51
C THR A 164 39.48 0.22 13.58
N ALA A 165 39.84 1.50 13.43
CA ALA A 165 38.89 2.62 13.44
C ALA A 165 38.21 2.85 12.08
N CYS A 166 38.71 2.24 11.00
CA CYS A 166 38.24 2.52 9.64
C CYS A 166 36.77 2.14 9.44
N GLY A 167 36.33 1.00 9.98
CA GLY A 167 34.92 0.58 9.88
C GLY A 167 33.94 1.63 10.42
N GLN A 168 34.22 2.19 11.61
CA GLN A 168 33.37 3.24 12.19
C GLN A 168 33.43 4.55 11.39
N ARG A 169 34.61 4.94 10.90
CA ARG A 169 34.75 6.15 10.08
C ARG A 169 34.00 6.06 8.76
N VAL A 170 33.91 4.86 8.17
CA VAL A 170 33.03 4.65 7.01
C VAL A 170 31.56 4.84 7.39
N VAL A 171 31.12 4.32 8.54
CA VAL A 171 29.76 4.55 9.05
C VAL A 171 29.48 6.05 9.18
N ASP A 172 30.43 6.80 9.74
CA ASP A 172 30.29 8.26 9.92
C ASP A 172 30.14 8.98 8.56
N LEU A 173 30.96 8.63 7.56
CA LEU A 173 30.84 9.18 6.20
C LEU A 173 29.52 8.77 5.53
N ASN A 174 29.18 7.48 5.56
CA ASN A 174 27.96 6.93 4.94
C ASN A 174 26.68 7.50 5.54
N ASN A 175 26.67 7.84 6.82
CA ASN A 175 25.54 8.51 7.47
C ASN A 175 25.38 9.97 7.03
N ALA A 176 26.47 10.63 6.64
CA ALA A 176 26.46 12.04 6.23
C ALA A 176 26.13 12.23 4.74
N ILE A 177 26.49 11.28 3.88
CA ILE A 177 26.28 11.35 2.41
C ILE A 177 24.81 11.62 2.01
N PRO A 178 23.78 10.96 2.58
CA PRO A 178 22.39 11.21 2.18
C PRO A 178 21.94 12.66 2.41
N GLY A 179 22.29 13.24 3.57
CA GLY A 179 21.98 14.64 3.88
C GLY A 179 22.70 15.61 2.94
N TRP A 180 23.97 15.33 2.63
CA TRP A 180 24.74 16.11 1.66
C TRP A 180 24.14 16.03 0.25
N ALA A 181 23.80 14.83 -0.23
CA ALA A 181 23.20 14.63 -1.55
C ALA A 181 21.86 15.35 -1.67
N GLN A 182 21.00 15.24 -0.65
CA GLN A 182 19.72 15.95 -0.61
C GLN A 182 19.90 17.48 -0.65
N ALA A 183 20.86 18.02 0.10
CA ALA A 183 21.12 19.47 0.16
C ALA A 183 21.67 20.04 -1.16
N HIS A 184 22.33 19.23 -1.98
CA HIS A 184 22.99 19.68 -3.21
C HIS A 184 22.32 19.21 -4.50
N SER A 185 21.35 18.29 -4.44
CA SER A 185 20.62 17.79 -5.61
C SER A 185 19.71 18.86 -6.23
N THR A 186 19.63 18.89 -7.55
CA THR A 186 18.76 19.82 -8.31
C THR A 186 18.03 19.06 -9.41
N ALA A 187 16.96 19.63 -9.96
CA ALA A 187 16.25 19.02 -11.08
C ALA A 187 17.12 18.90 -12.35
N ALA A 188 18.02 19.86 -12.59
CA ALA A 188 18.90 19.85 -13.77
C ALA A 188 20.11 18.93 -13.60
N SER A 189 20.62 18.79 -12.38
CA SER A 189 21.78 17.96 -12.03
C SER A 189 21.43 17.17 -10.77
N PRO A 190 20.69 16.05 -10.91
CA PRO A 190 20.26 15.24 -9.78
C PRO A 190 21.43 14.46 -9.18
N ILE A 191 21.34 14.21 -7.87
CA ILE A 191 22.26 13.35 -7.13
C ILE A 191 21.50 12.14 -6.59
N THR A 192 21.92 10.94 -6.98
CA THR A 192 21.37 9.67 -6.52
C THR A 192 22.36 8.99 -5.59
N VAL A 193 21.91 8.54 -4.41
CA VAL A 193 22.75 7.81 -3.46
C VAL A 193 22.56 6.30 -3.64
N VAL A 194 23.65 5.57 -3.82
CA VAL A 194 23.66 4.10 -3.91
C VAL A 194 24.24 3.51 -2.63
N ASP A 195 23.52 2.61 -2.00
CA ASP A 195 23.97 1.93 -0.78
C ASP A 195 24.83 0.70 -1.14
N GLN A 196 26.16 0.87 -1.16
CA GLN A 196 27.10 -0.25 -1.32
C GLN A 196 27.45 -0.94 -0.01
N TRP A 197 26.96 -0.41 1.12
CA TRP A 197 27.33 -0.88 2.45
C TRP A 197 26.44 -2.03 2.93
N THR A 198 25.13 -1.89 2.76
CA THR A 198 24.14 -2.78 3.38
C THR A 198 24.17 -4.18 2.76
N GLY A 199 24.45 -5.19 3.58
CA GLY A 199 24.57 -6.60 3.16
C GLY A 199 25.95 -6.98 2.58
N PHE A 200 26.94 -6.07 2.69
CA PHE A 200 28.32 -6.32 2.31
C PHE A 200 29.11 -6.78 3.55
N ASP A 201 29.77 -7.93 3.47
CA ASP A 201 30.55 -8.53 4.55
C ASP A 201 32.04 -8.41 4.21
N THR A 202 32.82 -7.72 5.07
CA THR A 202 34.24 -7.47 4.77
C THR A 202 35.07 -8.74 4.70
N ALA A 203 34.75 -9.78 5.46
CA ALA A 203 35.51 -11.03 5.45
C ALA A 203 35.16 -11.90 4.25
N ALA A 204 33.88 -11.96 3.87
CA ALA A 204 33.41 -12.81 2.77
C ALA A 204 33.54 -12.15 1.40
N ASP A 205 33.42 -10.81 1.32
CA ASP A 205 33.29 -10.09 0.05
C ASP A 205 34.54 -9.30 -0.35
N THR A 206 35.58 -9.24 0.47
CA THR A 206 36.86 -8.60 0.12
C THR A 206 38.01 -9.61 0.05
N GLY A 207 39.10 -9.21 -0.61
CA GLY A 207 40.35 -9.99 -0.62
C GLY A 207 41.33 -9.61 0.50
N ASP A 208 41.27 -8.37 0.98
CA ASP A 208 42.24 -7.78 1.92
C ASP A 208 41.61 -6.94 3.04
N GLY A 209 40.28 -7.04 3.20
CA GLY A 209 39.50 -6.23 4.10
C GLY A 209 39.00 -4.92 3.49
N VAL A 210 39.35 -4.60 2.23
CA VAL A 210 38.98 -3.33 1.57
C VAL A 210 38.53 -3.53 0.13
N HIS A 211 39.28 -4.27 -0.69
CA HIS A 211 39.01 -4.43 -2.10
C HIS A 211 38.06 -5.61 -2.35
N PRO A 212 36.97 -5.41 -3.12
CA PRO A 212 35.99 -6.46 -3.37
C PRO A 212 36.65 -7.63 -4.11
N ASN A 213 36.34 -8.85 -3.66
CA ASN A 213 36.83 -10.07 -4.31
C ASN A 213 35.99 -10.43 -5.55
N GLY A 214 36.55 -11.32 -6.38
CA GLY A 214 35.90 -11.77 -7.62
C GLY A 214 34.77 -12.79 -7.43
N THR A 215 34.54 -13.29 -6.22
CA THR A 215 33.56 -14.35 -5.96
C THR A 215 32.19 -13.78 -5.59
N THR A 216 32.15 -12.75 -4.75
CA THR A 216 30.89 -12.18 -4.24
C THR A 216 30.89 -10.66 -4.21
N GLY A 217 31.98 -10.01 -3.80
CA GLY A 217 32.01 -8.55 -3.60
C GLY A 217 31.82 -7.75 -4.88
N ILE A 218 32.51 -8.14 -5.96
CA ILE A 218 32.40 -7.48 -7.27
C ILE A 218 30.95 -7.56 -7.81
N GLN A 219 30.29 -8.71 -7.69
CA GLN A 219 28.90 -8.90 -8.12
C GLN A 219 27.93 -8.05 -7.28
N LYS A 220 28.12 -8.00 -5.95
CA LYS A 220 27.29 -7.16 -5.07
C LYS A 220 27.39 -5.69 -5.45
N MET A 221 28.60 -5.19 -5.71
CA MET A 221 28.79 -3.79 -6.10
C MET A 221 28.10 -3.47 -7.42
N GLU A 222 28.26 -4.34 -8.41
CA GLU A 222 27.60 -4.22 -9.71
C GLU A 222 26.07 -4.13 -9.54
N SER A 223 25.47 -5.08 -8.81
CA SER A 223 24.01 -5.19 -8.70
C SER A 223 23.38 -4.01 -7.95
N ARG A 224 24.16 -3.26 -7.17
CA ARG A 224 23.73 -2.00 -6.54
C ARG A 224 23.87 -0.79 -7.47
N TRP A 225 24.90 -0.77 -8.32
CA TRP A 225 25.09 0.30 -9.30
C TRP A 225 24.07 0.25 -10.43
N TYR A 226 23.77 -0.95 -10.92
CA TYR A 226 22.93 -1.18 -12.10
C TYR A 226 21.58 -0.42 -12.09
N PRO A 227 20.68 -0.62 -11.11
CA PRO A 227 19.37 0.03 -11.15
C PRO A 227 19.45 1.57 -11.10
N ALA A 228 20.41 2.11 -10.35
CA ALA A 228 20.60 3.56 -10.26
C ALA A 228 21.16 4.15 -11.56
N LEU A 229 22.07 3.44 -12.22
CA LEU A 229 22.63 3.85 -13.50
C LEU A 229 21.58 3.78 -14.62
N VAL A 230 20.80 2.70 -14.69
CA VAL A 230 19.69 2.58 -15.65
C VAL A 230 18.70 3.73 -15.49
N ALA A 231 18.32 4.06 -14.25
CA ALA A 231 17.44 5.20 -13.98
C ALA A 231 18.07 6.54 -14.43
N ALA A 232 19.39 6.69 -14.28
CA ALA A 232 20.11 7.88 -14.70
C ALA A 232 20.31 7.98 -16.22
N LEU A 233 20.36 6.86 -16.96
CA LEU A 233 20.47 6.87 -18.42
C LEU A 233 19.25 7.58 -19.03
N GLY A 234 18.04 7.33 -18.52
CA GLY A 234 16.82 8.03 -18.95
C GLY A 234 16.38 7.65 -20.36
N THR A 235 15.17 7.11 -20.48
CA THR A 235 14.44 6.75 -21.72
C THR A 235 15.30 6.25 -22.89
N ASP A 236 15.95 5.10 -22.69
CA ASP A 236 15.98 3.99 -23.66
C ASP A 236 16.14 2.66 -22.91
N THR A 237 15.48 2.52 -21.76
CA THR A 237 14.90 1.21 -21.44
C THR A 237 13.80 1.00 -22.48
N PRO A 238 13.73 -0.12 -23.21
CA PRO A 238 12.52 -0.45 -23.93
C PRO A 238 11.37 -0.23 -22.95
N THR A 239 10.45 0.69 -23.25
CA THR A 239 9.27 0.89 -22.40
C THR A 239 8.71 -0.50 -22.18
N ALA A 240 8.62 -0.95 -20.92
CA ALA A 240 8.18 -2.31 -20.65
C ALA A 240 6.88 -2.53 -21.43
N THR A 241 6.88 -3.52 -22.32
CA THR A 241 5.76 -3.73 -23.22
C THR A 241 4.60 -4.21 -22.37
N GLY A 242 3.65 -3.33 -22.02
CA GLY A 242 2.46 -3.71 -21.28
C GLY A 242 2.56 -3.64 -19.76
N LEU A 243 1.89 -4.59 -19.11
CA LEU A 243 1.96 -4.76 -17.66
C LEU A 243 3.39 -5.10 -17.24
N HIS A 244 3.89 -4.45 -16.19
CA HIS A 244 5.25 -4.66 -15.72
C HIS A 244 5.43 -4.54 -14.21
N VAL A 245 6.54 -5.06 -13.71
CA VAL A 245 6.93 -4.92 -12.30
C VAL A 245 7.76 -3.65 -12.09
N ASP A 246 7.46 -2.92 -11.02
CA ASP A 246 8.34 -1.89 -10.44
C ASP A 246 8.42 -2.09 -8.91
N GLY A 247 9.57 -2.60 -8.46
CA GLY A 247 9.76 -3.03 -7.07
C GLY A 247 8.72 -4.08 -6.67
N THR A 248 7.91 -3.76 -5.65
CA THR A 248 6.86 -4.66 -5.13
C THR A 248 5.52 -4.51 -5.84
N ARG A 249 5.43 -3.69 -6.89
CA ARG A 249 4.16 -3.31 -7.53
C ARG A 249 4.09 -3.82 -8.96
N ILE A 250 2.86 -4.09 -9.41
CA ILE A 250 2.54 -4.23 -10.83
C ILE A 250 2.06 -2.86 -11.32
N LEU A 251 2.58 -2.42 -12.47
CA LEU A 251 2.20 -1.21 -13.17
C LEU A 251 1.64 -1.55 -14.55
N GLU A 252 0.74 -0.72 -15.06
CA GLU A 252 0.34 -0.71 -16.47
C GLU A 252 1.41 0.00 -17.33
N ALA A 253 1.33 -0.12 -18.66
CA ALA A 253 2.31 0.50 -19.57
C ALA A 253 2.43 2.03 -19.42
N ASN A 254 1.39 2.69 -18.88
CA ASN A 254 1.39 4.13 -18.61
C ASN A 254 1.96 4.49 -17.22
N GLY A 255 2.49 3.52 -16.47
CA GLY A 255 3.05 3.68 -15.12
C GLY A 255 2.01 3.67 -13.99
N SER A 256 0.72 3.51 -14.29
CA SER A 256 -0.32 3.45 -13.26
C SER A 256 -0.23 2.15 -12.47
N PRO A 257 -0.27 2.17 -11.12
CA PRO A 257 -0.31 0.95 -10.34
C PRO A 257 -1.57 0.13 -10.61
N PHE A 258 -1.40 -1.18 -10.81
CA PHE A 258 -2.50 -2.12 -11.01
C PHE A 258 -2.51 -3.17 -9.90
N VAL A 259 -3.61 -3.20 -9.15
CA VAL A 259 -3.80 -4.15 -8.05
C VAL A 259 -4.93 -5.10 -8.43
N MET A 260 -4.60 -6.39 -8.61
CA MET A 260 -5.57 -7.39 -9.02
C MET A 260 -6.64 -7.60 -7.96
N ARG A 261 -7.90 -7.54 -8.38
CA ARG A 261 -9.11 -7.84 -7.61
C ARG A 261 -10.02 -8.64 -8.53
N GLY A 262 -9.91 -9.96 -8.42
CA GLY A 262 -10.49 -10.84 -9.43
C GLY A 262 -10.94 -12.20 -8.95
N VAL A 263 -11.37 -13.00 -9.91
CA VAL A 263 -11.96 -14.33 -9.70
C VAL A 263 -11.29 -15.33 -10.64
N ASN A 264 -11.08 -16.56 -10.17
CA ASN A 264 -10.67 -17.69 -11.00
C ASN A 264 -11.88 -18.27 -11.75
N HIS A 265 -11.72 -18.53 -13.06
CA HIS A 265 -12.73 -19.14 -13.92
C HIS A 265 -12.19 -20.40 -14.61
N ALA A 266 -12.82 -21.52 -14.30
CA ALA A 266 -12.52 -22.88 -14.77
C ALA A 266 -12.81 -23.14 -16.26
N TYR A 267 -12.26 -22.33 -17.16
CA TYR A 267 -12.62 -22.33 -18.59
C TYR A 267 -12.39 -23.68 -19.27
N VAL A 268 -11.24 -24.33 -19.08
CA VAL A 268 -10.92 -25.60 -19.77
C VAL A 268 -11.93 -26.72 -19.48
N TRP A 269 -12.54 -26.73 -18.30
CA TRP A 269 -13.59 -27.70 -17.93
C TRP A 269 -14.98 -27.26 -18.38
N TYR A 270 -15.19 -25.97 -18.59
CA TYR A 270 -16.49 -25.37 -18.93
C TYR A 270 -16.40 -24.35 -20.07
N PRO A 271 -15.91 -24.72 -21.27
CA PRO A 271 -15.68 -23.77 -22.37
C PRO A 271 -16.97 -23.12 -22.92
N GLY A 272 -18.14 -23.67 -22.57
CA GLY A 272 -19.45 -23.09 -22.89
C GLY A 272 -19.88 -21.94 -21.97
N GLN A 273 -19.22 -21.73 -20.83
CA GLN A 273 -19.62 -20.77 -19.81
C GLN A 273 -19.04 -19.36 -20.03
N ASN A 274 -18.98 -18.90 -21.29
CA ASN A 274 -18.41 -17.59 -21.66
C ASN A 274 -19.14 -16.39 -21.05
N ARG A 275 -20.37 -16.56 -20.57
CA ARG A 275 -21.07 -15.50 -19.85
C ARG A 275 -20.38 -15.13 -18.53
N ALA A 276 -19.64 -16.08 -17.93
CA ALA A 276 -18.93 -15.88 -16.68
C ALA A 276 -18.00 -14.65 -16.70
N PHE A 277 -17.37 -14.32 -17.84
CA PHE A 277 -16.54 -13.11 -17.95
C PHE A 277 -17.32 -11.82 -17.68
N ALA A 278 -18.51 -11.69 -18.30
CA ALA A 278 -19.39 -10.54 -18.11
C ALA A 278 -20.01 -10.53 -16.71
N ASP A 279 -20.39 -11.71 -16.21
CA ASP A 279 -20.99 -11.86 -14.89
C ASP A 279 -19.98 -11.52 -13.78
N ILE A 280 -18.74 -12.03 -13.84
CA ILE A 280 -17.62 -11.65 -12.95
C ILE A 280 -17.39 -10.14 -13.00
N LYS A 281 -17.36 -9.54 -14.20
CA LYS A 281 -17.22 -8.10 -14.37
C LYS A 281 -18.35 -7.31 -13.71
N SER A 282 -19.58 -7.81 -13.70
CA SER A 282 -20.74 -7.13 -13.11
C SER A 282 -20.63 -6.93 -11.58
N PHE A 283 -19.74 -7.70 -10.93
CA PHE A 283 -19.38 -7.50 -9.52
C PHE A 283 -18.25 -6.48 -9.32
N GLY A 284 -17.70 -5.91 -10.40
CA GLY A 284 -16.65 -4.91 -10.35
C GLY A 284 -15.23 -5.47 -10.49
N ALA A 285 -15.06 -6.78 -10.66
CA ALA A 285 -13.75 -7.40 -10.84
C ALA A 285 -12.95 -6.68 -11.94
N ASN A 286 -11.65 -6.50 -11.71
CA ASN A 286 -10.73 -5.92 -12.68
C ASN A 286 -9.85 -6.96 -13.37
N THR A 287 -9.84 -8.18 -12.85
CA THR A 287 -9.00 -9.30 -13.32
C THR A 287 -9.82 -10.58 -13.31
N VAL A 288 -9.57 -11.45 -14.28
CA VAL A 288 -10.02 -12.85 -14.25
C VAL A 288 -8.82 -13.75 -14.51
N ARG A 289 -8.66 -14.78 -13.68
CA ARG A 289 -7.67 -15.84 -13.91
C ARG A 289 -8.35 -17.02 -14.57
N VAL A 290 -7.88 -17.38 -15.76
CA VAL A 290 -8.59 -18.28 -16.67
C VAL A 290 -7.80 -19.59 -16.79
N VAL A 291 -8.42 -20.65 -16.33
CA VAL A 291 -7.87 -22.01 -16.31
C VAL A 291 -7.82 -22.56 -17.73
N LEU A 292 -6.62 -22.81 -18.26
CA LEU A 292 -6.39 -23.43 -19.57
C LEU A 292 -5.80 -24.83 -19.41
N GLY A 293 -5.89 -25.64 -20.47
CA GLY A 293 -5.19 -26.91 -20.54
C GLY A 293 -4.02 -26.88 -21.54
N SER A 294 -2.94 -27.60 -21.24
CA SER A 294 -1.79 -27.75 -22.14
C SER A 294 -1.75 -29.09 -22.88
N GLY A 295 -2.67 -30.01 -22.58
CA GLY A 295 -2.83 -31.29 -23.29
C GLY A 295 -2.30 -32.52 -22.55
N GLN A 296 -1.77 -32.40 -21.34
CA GLN A 296 -1.21 -33.52 -20.59
C GLN A 296 -2.26 -34.21 -19.70
N ARG A 297 -3.18 -33.44 -19.12
CA ARG A 297 -4.30 -33.88 -18.28
C ARG A 297 -5.63 -33.46 -18.88
N TRP A 298 -5.72 -32.20 -19.31
CA TRP A 298 -6.90 -31.64 -19.98
C TRP A 298 -6.48 -31.08 -21.33
N GLY A 299 -7.43 -30.93 -22.27
CA GLY A 299 -7.09 -30.67 -23.68
C GLY A 299 -6.10 -29.51 -23.86
N PRO A 300 -5.31 -29.43 -24.93
CA PRO A 300 -4.63 -28.17 -25.20
C PRO A 300 -5.71 -27.16 -25.59
N THR A 301 -5.86 -26.09 -24.81
CA THR A 301 -6.67 -24.94 -25.25
C THR A 301 -6.00 -24.34 -26.48
N SER A 302 -6.66 -24.37 -27.63
CA SER A 302 -6.02 -24.00 -28.90
C SER A 302 -5.69 -22.49 -28.96
N ALA A 303 -4.78 -22.09 -29.85
CA ALA A 303 -4.46 -20.67 -30.07
C ALA A 303 -5.70 -19.82 -30.45
N ALA A 304 -6.67 -20.42 -31.15
CA ALA A 304 -7.94 -19.77 -31.49
C ALA A 304 -8.82 -19.55 -30.26
N GLU A 305 -8.87 -20.54 -29.34
CA GLU A 305 -9.58 -20.40 -28.07
C GLU A 305 -8.90 -19.38 -27.15
N VAL A 306 -7.56 -19.39 -27.07
CA VAL A 306 -6.80 -18.37 -26.34
C VAL A 306 -7.12 -16.96 -26.86
N THR A 307 -7.15 -16.78 -28.19
CA THR A 307 -7.55 -15.50 -28.81
C THR A 307 -8.99 -15.12 -28.42
N SER A 308 -9.91 -16.08 -28.41
CA SER A 308 -11.30 -15.86 -28.00
C SER A 308 -11.42 -15.45 -26.53
N VAL A 309 -10.72 -16.15 -25.63
CA VAL A 309 -10.67 -15.85 -24.20
C VAL A 309 -10.13 -14.44 -23.94
N ILE A 310 -9.02 -14.07 -24.59
CA ILE A 310 -8.47 -12.71 -24.51
C ILE A 310 -9.49 -11.68 -25.01
N GLY A 311 -10.21 -12.00 -26.08
CA GLY A 311 -11.31 -11.20 -26.59
C GLY A 311 -12.42 -10.99 -25.56
N GLN A 312 -12.84 -12.04 -24.85
CA GLN A 312 -13.84 -11.96 -23.76
C GLN A 312 -13.34 -11.11 -22.60
N CYS A 313 -12.09 -11.29 -22.16
CA CYS A 313 -11.46 -10.46 -21.13
C CYS A 313 -11.50 -8.97 -21.52
N LYS A 314 -11.04 -8.62 -22.74
CA LYS A 314 -10.99 -7.24 -23.23
C LYS A 314 -12.37 -6.62 -23.43
N GLN A 315 -13.32 -7.38 -23.99
CA GLN A 315 -14.70 -6.93 -24.16
C GLN A 315 -15.33 -6.54 -22.83
N ASN A 316 -15.02 -7.29 -21.77
CA ASN A 316 -15.51 -7.05 -20.43
C ASN A 316 -14.56 -6.18 -19.58
N ARG A 317 -13.51 -5.59 -20.18
CA ARG A 317 -12.56 -4.71 -19.48
C ARG A 317 -11.94 -5.36 -18.24
N LEU A 318 -11.48 -6.60 -18.41
CA LEU A 318 -10.75 -7.39 -17.44
C LEU A 318 -9.31 -7.58 -17.92
N ILE A 319 -8.36 -7.50 -17.00
CA ILE A 319 -7.02 -8.08 -17.20
C ILE A 319 -7.16 -9.60 -17.14
N CYS A 320 -6.51 -10.29 -18.08
CA CYS A 320 -6.62 -11.73 -18.27
C CYS A 320 -5.35 -12.39 -17.72
N VAL A 321 -5.43 -13.08 -16.59
CA VAL A 321 -4.34 -13.95 -16.13
C VAL A 321 -4.60 -15.33 -16.74
N LEU A 322 -3.81 -15.72 -17.73
CA LEU A 322 -3.95 -17.04 -18.35
C LEU A 322 -2.99 -18.01 -17.66
N GLU A 323 -3.48 -19.18 -17.28
CA GLU A 323 -2.69 -20.19 -16.56
C GLU A 323 -2.85 -21.58 -17.18
N VAL A 324 -1.79 -22.38 -17.17
CA VAL A 324 -1.83 -23.80 -17.57
C VAL A 324 -2.05 -24.68 -16.35
N HIS A 325 -3.19 -25.36 -16.29
CA HIS A 325 -3.57 -26.09 -15.08
C HIS A 325 -2.98 -27.50 -15.00
N ASP A 326 -2.48 -28.04 -16.11
CA ASP A 326 -1.97 -29.41 -16.16
C ASP A 326 -0.76 -29.65 -15.26
N THR A 327 -0.05 -28.60 -14.83
CA THR A 327 1.13 -28.70 -13.95
C THR A 327 0.80 -28.99 -12.48
N THR A 328 -0.46 -28.84 -12.09
CA THR A 328 -0.89 -28.90 -10.69
C THR A 328 -0.47 -30.20 -10.00
N GLY A 329 0.39 -30.07 -9.00
CA GLY A 329 0.85 -31.14 -8.14
C GLY A 329 1.99 -32.00 -8.72
N TYR A 330 2.76 -31.54 -9.72
CA TYR A 330 3.86 -32.34 -10.30
C TYR A 330 4.83 -32.90 -9.25
N GLY A 331 5.24 -34.15 -9.44
CA GLY A 331 5.99 -34.93 -8.44
C GLY A 331 5.11 -35.73 -7.49
N GLU A 332 3.82 -35.42 -7.38
CA GLU A 332 2.84 -36.12 -6.53
C GLU A 332 1.61 -36.56 -7.33
N GLN A 333 1.00 -35.63 -8.06
CA GLN A 333 -0.18 -35.87 -8.87
C GLN A 333 0.20 -36.61 -10.17
N SER A 334 -0.38 -37.80 -10.35
CA SER A 334 -0.17 -38.57 -11.58
C SER A 334 -0.68 -37.81 -12.80
N GLY A 335 0.14 -37.79 -13.86
CA GLY A 335 -0.15 -37.12 -15.11
C GLY A 335 0.12 -35.61 -15.13
N ALA A 336 0.56 -35.02 -14.01
CA ALA A 336 0.92 -33.60 -13.97
C ALA A 336 2.05 -33.26 -14.95
N ALA A 337 1.88 -32.16 -15.68
CA ALA A 337 2.86 -31.64 -16.61
C ALA A 337 4.04 -31.00 -15.87
N THR A 338 5.21 -31.00 -16.51
CA THR A 338 6.33 -30.15 -16.05
C THR A 338 6.12 -28.70 -16.50
N LEU A 339 6.78 -27.76 -15.82
CA LEU A 339 6.88 -26.37 -16.32
C LEU A 339 7.56 -26.29 -17.70
N ASP A 340 8.41 -27.24 -18.06
CA ASP A 340 9.02 -27.31 -19.39
C ASP A 340 7.97 -27.64 -20.48
N GLN A 341 7.02 -28.54 -20.18
CA GLN A 341 5.90 -28.85 -21.06
C GLN A 341 4.93 -27.67 -21.15
N ALA A 342 4.61 -27.03 -20.02
CA ALA A 342 3.77 -25.82 -20.01
C ALA A 342 4.42 -24.68 -20.82
N ALA A 343 5.74 -24.47 -20.70
CA ALA A 343 6.47 -23.52 -21.53
C ALA A 343 6.39 -23.88 -23.02
N GLY A 344 6.46 -25.17 -23.38
CA GLY A 344 6.22 -25.65 -24.74
C GLY A 344 4.83 -25.26 -25.26
N TYR A 345 3.80 -25.40 -24.44
CA TYR A 345 2.45 -24.97 -24.78
C TYR A 345 2.37 -23.45 -25.00
N TRP A 346 2.89 -22.63 -24.07
CA TRP A 346 2.89 -21.17 -24.22
C TRP A 346 3.56 -20.70 -25.50
N ILE A 347 4.69 -21.32 -25.86
CA ILE A 347 5.40 -21.05 -27.11
C ILE A 347 4.55 -21.45 -28.33
N SER A 348 3.81 -22.56 -28.26
CA SER A 348 2.94 -23.01 -29.35
C SER A 348 1.75 -22.07 -29.64
N VAL A 349 1.31 -21.30 -28.63
CA VAL A 349 0.23 -20.31 -28.75
C VAL A 349 0.75 -18.87 -28.74
N ALA A 350 2.07 -18.66 -28.88
CA ALA A 350 2.71 -17.34 -28.71
C ALA A 350 2.16 -16.27 -29.67
N ASP A 351 1.73 -16.65 -30.86
CA ASP A 351 1.16 -15.72 -31.84
C ASP A 351 -0.19 -15.13 -31.38
N ALA A 352 -0.95 -15.85 -30.55
CA ALA A 352 -2.17 -15.33 -29.94
C ALA A 352 -1.89 -14.37 -28.76
N LEU A 353 -0.67 -14.46 -28.18
CA LEU A 353 -0.27 -13.71 -26.99
C LEU A 353 0.47 -12.42 -27.34
N LYS A 354 1.38 -12.46 -28.32
CA LYS A 354 2.19 -11.29 -28.72
C LYS A 354 1.30 -10.11 -29.11
N GLY A 355 1.62 -8.93 -28.59
CA GLY A 355 0.82 -7.72 -28.74
C GLY A 355 -0.33 -7.59 -27.74
N GLN A 356 -0.50 -8.54 -26.82
CA GLN A 356 -1.52 -8.49 -25.75
C GLN A 356 -0.93 -8.16 -24.36
N GLU A 357 0.29 -7.66 -24.28
CA GLU A 357 1.03 -7.49 -23.03
C GLU A 357 0.38 -6.47 -22.08
N ASN A 358 -0.43 -5.53 -22.61
CA ASN A 358 -1.24 -4.59 -21.82
C ASN A 358 -2.45 -5.25 -21.14
N TYR A 359 -2.85 -6.43 -21.61
CA TYR A 359 -4.14 -7.05 -21.27
C TYR A 359 -3.98 -8.41 -20.62
N VAL A 360 -2.83 -9.07 -20.83
CA VAL A 360 -2.60 -10.47 -20.50
C VAL A 360 -1.38 -10.62 -19.60
N VAL A 361 -1.56 -11.38 -18.53
CA VAL A 361 -0.49 -11.93 -17.69
C VAL A 361 -0.38 -13.43 -18.00
N ILE A 362 0.83 -13.93 -18.16
CA ILE A 362 1.07 -15.36 -18.39
C ILE A 362 1.50 -15.99 -17.07
N ASN A 363 0.62 -16.77 -16.44
CA ASN A 363 0.95 -17.58 -15.31
C ASN A 363 1.50 -18.93 -15.80
N LEU A 364 2.79 -19.20 -15.50
CA LEU A 364 3.58 -20.23 -16.15
C LEU A 364 2.94 -21.62 -16.11
N GLY A 365 2.35 -21.96 -14.97
CA GLY A 365 1.55 -23.16 -14.75
C GLY A 365 1.03 -23.15 -13.31
N ASN A 366 -0.21 -23.61 -13.13
CA ASN A 366 -0.86 -23.68 -11.82
C ASN A 366 -0.11 -24.64 -10.90
N GLU A 367 0.22 -24.18 -9.69
CA GLU A 367 0.71 -25.03 -8.59
C GLU A 367 1.72 -26.10 -9.04
N PRO A 368 2.84 -25.72 -9.67
CA PRO A 368 3.55 -26.60 -10.58
C PRO A 368 4.36 -27.71 -9.92
N PHE A 369 4.23 -27.89 -8.60
CA PHE A 369 4.89 -28.92 -7.81
C PHE A 369 4.00 -29.33 -6.63
N GLY A 370 3.95 -30.63 -6.32
CA GLY A 370 3.27 -31.17 -5.14
C GLY A 370 4.12 -31.15 -3.87
N ASN A 371 3.86 -32.05 -2.93
CA ASN A 371 4.51 -32.12 -1.62
C ASN A 371 5.78 -32.97 -1.60
N ASP A 372 6.15 -33.63 -2.70
CA ASP A 372 7.43 -34.36 -2.76
C ASP A 372 8.58 -33.37 -2.62
N GLN A 373 9.29 -33.45 -1.49
CA GLN A 373 10.33 -32.48 -1.13
C GLN A 373 11.51 -32.48 -2.11
N GLN A 374 11.87 -33.64 -2.67
CA GLN A 374 13.00 -33.73 -3.59
C GLN A 374 12.64 -33.09 -4.93
N VAL A 375 11.42 -33.31 -5.40
CA VAL A 375 10.91 -32.72 -6.64
C VAL A 375 10.69 -31.22 -6.44
N SER A 376 10.05 -30.79 -5.35
CA SER A 376 9.79 -29.37 -5.05
C SER A 376 11.06 -28.55 -4.82
N ALA A 377 12.16 -29.16 -4.36
CA ALA A 377 13.46 -28.49 -4.29
C ALA A 377 13.99 -28.04 -5.67
N THR A 378 13.45 -28.59 -6.78
CA THR A 378 13.80 -28.18 -8.15
C THR A 378 12.96 -27.02 -8.69
N TRP A 379 11.98 -26.51 -7.91
CA TRP A 379 11.10 -25.42 -8.31
C TRP A 379 11.86 -24.21 -8.86
N THR A 380 12.92 -23.77 -8.17
CA THR A 380 13.71 -22.58 -8.55
C THR A 380 14.31 -22.73 -9.95
N SER A 381 14.92 -23.87 -10.26
CA SER A 381 15.59 -24.10 -11.54
C SER A 381 14.59 -24.33 -12.67
N ALA A 382 13.53 -25.10 -12.43
CA ALA A 382 12.48 -25.34 -13.42
C ALA A 382 11.74 -24.05 -13.81
N THR A 383 11.38 -23.23 -12.81
CA THR A 383 10.70 -21.94 -13.02
C THR A 383 11.59 -20.96 -13.77
N SER A 384 12.86 -20.83 -13.36
CA SER A 384 13.85 -19.99 -14.05
C SER A 384 14.05 -20.40 -15.51
N ASN A 385 14.08 -21.71 -15.79
CA ASN A 385 14.26 -22.23 -17.14
C ASN A 385 13.02 -21.98 -18.01
N ALA A 386 11.81 -22.15 -17.46
CA ALA A 386 10.57 -21.83 -18.16
C ALA A 386 10.54 -20.35 -18.56
N ILE A 387 10.81 -19.44 -17.61
CA ILE A 387 10.91 -17.99 -17.86
C ILE A 387 11.87 -17.69 -19.02
N LYS A 388 13.11 -18.19 -18.95
CA LYS A 388 14.11 -17.99 -20.01
C LYS A 388 13.64 -18.47 -21.38
N ARG A 389 12.93 -19.60 -21.43
CA ARG A 389 12.36 -20.13 -22.68
C ARG A 389 11.26 -19.24 -23.24
N LEU A 390 10.35 -18.74 -22.39
CA LEU A 390 9.30 -17.81 -22.82
C LEU A 390 9.89 -16.48 -23.33
N ARG A 391 10.89 -15.94 -22.63
CA ARG A 391 11.62 -14.73 -23.07
C ARG A 391 12.35 -14.96 -24.39
N ALA A 392 13.03 -16.10 -24.56
CA ALA A 392 13.69 -16.46 -25.82
C ALA A 392 12.72 -16.62 -27.00
N ALA A 393 11.45 -16.99 -26.73
CA ALA A 393 10.39 -17.02 -27.73
C ALA A 393 9.77 -15.64 -28.05
N GLY A 394 10.24 -14.58 -27.38
CA GLY A 394 9.81 -13.21 -27.58
C GLY A 394 8.53 -12.83 -26.85
N LEU A 395 8.14 -13.55 -25.79
CA LEU A 395 7.02 -13.17 -24.93
C LEU A 395 7.50 -12.11 -23.92
N GLN A 396 6.92 -10.91 -23.99
CA GLN A 396 7.29 -9.74 -23.17
C GLN A 396 6.29 -9.44 -22.04
N HIS A 397 5.23 -10.24 -21.93
CA HIS A 397 4.19 -10.13 -20.91
C HIS A 397 4.76 -10.13 -19.50
N LEU A 398 4.04 -9.52 -18.56
CA LEU A 398 4.20 -9.86 -17.14
C LEU A 398 4.02 -11.38 -16.98
N LEU A 399 5.03 -12.05 -16.44
CA LEU A 399 4.96 -13.47 -16.09
C LEU A 399 4.52 -13.61 -14.63
N MET A 400 3.77 -14.66 -14.32
CA MET A 400 3.37 -15.02 -12.97
C MET A 400 3.85 -16.43 -12.63
N ALA A 401 4.58 -16.57 -11.53
CA ALA A 401 5.13 -17.84 -11.05
C ALA A 401 4.45 -18.27 -9.74
N ASP A 402 3.75 -19.41 -9.78
CA ASP A 402 3.11 -19.99 -8.61
C ASP A 402 4.13 -20.74 -7.75
N ALA A 403 3.88 -20.74 -6.44
CA ALA A 403 4.70 -21.46 -5.49
C ALA A 403 4.62 -23.00 -5.67
N PRO A 404 5.62 -23.76 -5.18
CA PRO A 404 5.51 -25.21 -5.09
C PRO A 404 4.58 -25.62 -3.94
N MET A 405 4.42 -26.94 -3.74
CA MET A 405 3.58 -27.53 -2.71
C MET A 405 2.12 -27.10 -2.83
N TRP A 406 1.55 -27.35 -4.01
CA TRP A 406 0.18 -26.98 -4.32
C TRP A 406 -0.07 -25.48 -4.16
N GLY A 407 0.94 -24.66 -4.49
CA GLY A 407 0.88 -23.20 -4.35
C GLY A 407 0.95 -22.68 -2.90
N GLN A 408 0.87 -23.53 -1.88
CA GLN A 408 0.81 -23.10 -0.47
C GLN A 408 2.18 -22.79 0.14
N ASP A 409 3.26 -23.24 -0.50
CA ASP A 409 4.64 -22.94 -0.09
C ASP A 409 4.95 -23.23 1.39
N TRP A 410 4.41 -24.30 1.99
CA TRP A 410 4.52 -24.54 3.43
C TRP A 410 5.97 -24.73 3.93
N GLN A 411 6.91 -25.06 3.04
CA GLN A 411 8.37 -25.07 3.31
C GLN A 411 9.10 -23.77 2.95
N ASN A 412 8.40 -22.73 2.50
CA ASN A 412 8.96 -21.44 2.10
C ASN A 412 9.98 -21.51 0.96
N ILE A 413 9.85 -22.48 0.05
CA ILE A 413 10.77 -22.65 -1.09
C ILE A 413 10.67 -21.45 -2.01
N MET A 414 9.47 -21.04 -2.40
CA MET A 414 9.29 -19.84 -3.22
C MET A 414 9.71 -18.61 -2.42
N ARG A 415 9.24 -18.44 -1.19
CA ARG A 415 9.57 -17.29 -0.34
C ARG A 415 11.08 -17.03 -0.27
N ASP A 416 11.87 -18.08 -0.08
CA ASP A 416 13.32 -17.97 0.12
C ASP A 416 14.11 -17.90 -1.19
N ASN A 417 13.53 -18.34 -2.32
CA ASN A 417 14.23 -18.41 -3.62
C ASN A 417 13.67 -17.49 -4.72
N ALA A 418 12.58 -16.75 -4.45
CA ALA A 418 11.93 -15.87 -5.42
C ALA A 418 12.90 -14.85 -6.03
N GLY A 419 13.85 -14.30 -5.24
CA GLY A 419 14.87 -13.38 -5.77
C GLY A 419 15.75 -14.00 -6.86
N THR A 420 16.09 -15.29 -6.74
CA THR A 420 16.85 -16.02 -7.76
C THR A 420 16.04 -16.19 -9.05
N VAL A 421 14.75 -16.53 -8.92
CA VAL A 421 13.84 -16.66 -10.08
C VAL A 421 13.60 -15.31 -10.75
N PHE A 422 13.43 -14.24 -9.97
CA PHE A 422 13.26 -12.89 -10.48
C PHE A 422 14.47 -12.44 -11.30
N ASN A 423 15.69 -12.70 -10.81
CA ASN A 423 16.93 -12.39 -11.52
C ASN A 423 17.19 -13.29 -12.74
N ALA A 424 16.48 -14.41 -12.85
CA ALA A 424 16.56 -15.27 -14.04
C ALA A 424 15.72 -14.73 -15.21
N ASP A 425 14.79 -13.80 -14.95
CA ASP A 425 14.06 -13.06 -15.97
C ASP A 425 14.91 -11.87 -16.47
N PRO A 426 15.45 -11.89 -17.70
CA PRO A 426 16.23 -10.76 -18.23
C PRO A 426 15.43 -9.45 -18.32
N GLN A 427 14.09 -9.51 -18.27
CA GLN A 427 13.24 -8.32 -18.24
C GLN A 427 12.86 -7.89 -16.82
N HIS A 428 13.23 -8.67 -15.79
CA HIS A 428 12.80 -8.45 -14.40
C HIS A 428 11.28 -8.19 -14.29
N ASN A 429 10.50 -8.86 -15.13
CA ASN A 429 9.07 -8.64 -15.28
C ASN A 429 8.28 -9.91 -14.91
N THR A 430 8.52 -10.38 -13.69
CA THR A 430 7.89 -11.56 -13.11
C THR A 430 7.29 -11.23 -11.74
N VAL A 431 6.01 -11.58 -11.54
CA VAL A 431 5.32 -11.55 -10.25
C VAL A 431 5.16 -12.95 -9.66
N PHE A 432 5.22 -13.05 -8.32
CA PHE A 432 5.04 -14.31 -7.62
C PHE A 432 3.60 -14.47 -7.14
N SER A 433 3.12 -15.71 -7.14
CA SER A 433 1.75 -16.06 -6.76
C SER A 433 1.75 -17.09 -5.64
N ILE A 434 1.10 -16.75 -4.53
CA ILE A 434 0.87 -17.66 -3.40
C ILE A 434 -0.60 -18.08 -3.36
N HIS A 435 -0.87 -19.36 -3.10
CA HIS A 435 -2.21 -19.88 -2.96
C HIS A 435 -2.48 -20.14 -1.47
N MET A 436 -3.39 -19.36 -0.89
CA MET A 436 -3.61 -19.35 0.55
C MET A 436 -4.83 -20.18 0.93
N TYR A 437 -4.62 -21.46 1.26
CA TYR A 437 -5.64 -22.37 1.80
C TYR A 437 -5.32 -22.68 3.28
N GLY A 438 -5.45 -23.93 3.74
CA GLY A 438 -5.37 -24.25 5.17
C GLY A 438 -4.01 -24.02 5.83
N VAL A 439 -2.93 -23.82 5.08
CA VAL A 439 -1.62 -23.40 5.62
C VAL A 439 -1.65 -21.97 6.19
N TYR A 440 -2.61 -21.14 5.75
CA TYR A 440 -2.71 -19.73 6.12
C TYR A 440 -3.99 -19.49 6.92
N ASP A 441 -4.16 -20.26 8.00
CA ASP A 441 -5.33 -20.21 8.88
C ASP A 441 -5.21 -19.17 10.02
N THR A 442 -4.03 -18.52 10.14
CA THR A 442 -3.84 -17.40 11.07
C THR A 442 -3.33 -16.13 10.41
N ALA A 443 -3.72 -15.00 11.00
CA ALA A 443 -3.18 -13.70 10.67
C ALA A 443 -1.65 -13.61 10.77
N ALA A 444 -1.01 -14.38 11.65
CA ALA A 444 0.44 -14.34 11.84
C ALA A 444 1.18 -14.92 10.63
N GLU A 445 0.73 -16.06 10.10
CA GLU A 445 1.32 -16.70 8.91
C GLU A 445 1.15 -15.83 7.68
N ILE A 446 -0.05 -15.30 7.47
CA ILE A 446 -0.36 -14.40 6.35
C ILE A 446 0.55 -13.17 6.37
N ASN A 447 0.63 -12.48 7.52
CA ASN A 447 1.45 -11.28 7.65
C ASN A 447 2.94 -11.58 7.49
N ALA A 448 3.42 -12.70 8.04
CA ALA A 448 4.83 -13.10 7.91
C ALA A 448 5.21 -13.35 6.44
N TYR A 449 4.35 -14.02 5.68
CA TYR A 449 4.60 -14.30 4.27
C TYR A 449 4.60 -13.02 3.43
N PHE A 450 3.60 -12.14 3.62
CA PHE A 450 3.55 -10.84 2.95
C PHE A 450 4.75 -9.95 3.28
N ASP A 451 5.15 -9.91 4.55
CA ASP A 451 6.27 -9.08 4.99
C ASP A 451 7.61 -9.61 4.47
N ALA A 452 7.76 -10.92 4.26
CA ALA A 452 8.95 -11.49 3.64
C ALA A 452 9.15 -11.00 2.20
N PHE A 453 8.10 -11.04 1.37
CA PHE A 453 8.17 -10.53 -0.01
C PHE A 453 8.39 -9.01 -0.07
N ARG A 454 7.71 -8.26 0.81
CA ARG A 454 7.94 -6.81 0.94
C ARG A 454 9.39 -6.50 1.31
N THR A 455 9.95 -7.25 2.27
CA THR A 455 11.35 -7.06 2.72
C THR A 455 12.34 -7.42 1.62
N ALA A 456 12.05 -8.44 0.81
CA ALA A 456 12.85 -8.81 -0.35
C ALA A 456 12.71 -7.83 -1.52
N GLY A 457 11.74 -6.90 -1.49
CA GLY A 457 11.48 -5.97 -2.58
C GLY A 457 10.85 -6.64 -3.81
N LEU A 458 10.15 -7.76 -3.63
CA LEU A 458 9.58 -8.56 -4.71
C LEU A 458 8.05 -8.40 -4.78
N PRO A 459 7.45 -8.43 -5.99
CA PRO A 459 6.01 -8.33 -6.17
C PRO A 459 5.31 -9.66 -5.84
N LEU A 460 4.15 -9.58 -5.18
CA LEU A 460 3.36 -10.74 -4.76
C LEU A 460 1.87 -10.55 -5.05
N VAL A 461 1.21 -11.61 -5.47
CA VAL A 461 -0.25 -11.75 -5.62
C VAL A 461 -0.72 -12.99 -4.87
N VAL A 462 -1.89 -12.92 -4.24
CA VAL A 462 -2.59 -14.13 -3.77
C VAL A 462 -3.40 -14.69 -4.94
N GLY A 463 -2.83 -15.63 -5.69
CA GLY A 463 -3.40 -16.14 -6.96
C GLY A 463 -4.63 -17.01 -6.77
N GLU A 464 -4.75 -17.63 -5.60
CA GLU A 464 -5.92 -18.39 -5.17
C GLU A 464 -6.07 -18.32 -3.65
N PHE A 465 -7.33 -18.35 -3.19
CA PHE A 465 -7.71 -18.62 -1.81
C PHE A 465 -9.22 -18.89 -1.73
N GLY A 466 -9.63 -19.55 -0.65
CA GLY A 466 -11.03 -19.82 -0.30
C GLY A 466 -11.38 -19.34 1.10
N SER A 467 -12.55 -19.72 1.60
CA SER A 467 -12.97 -19.53 3.01
C SER A 467 -12.98 -20.83 3.83
N MET A 468 -12.81 -21.98 3.16
CA MET A 468 -12.78 -23.31 3.76
C MET A 468 -11.81 -24.16 2.94
N HIS A 469 -11.12 -25.11 3.58
CA HIS A 469 -10.33 -26.12 2.86
C HIS A 469 -10.13 -27.36 3.73
N THR A 470 -9.81 -28.51 3.11
CA THR A 470 -9.73 -29.80 3.82
C THR A 470 -8.55 -29.92 4.78
N ASP A 471 -7.52 -29.09 4.62
CA ASP A 471 -6.30 -29.06 5.45
C ASP A 471 -6.32 -27.94 6.50
N GLY A 472 -7.39 -27.16 6.60
CA GLY A 472 -7.54 -26.03 7.50
C GLY A 472 -8.40 -24.94 6.85
N ASN A 473 -9.09 -24.13 7.65
CA ASN A 473 -9.85 -23.01 7.10
C ASN A 473 -8.92 -21.80 6.97
N PRO A 474 -8.65 -21.28 5.76
CA PRO A 474 -7.89 -20.05 5.58
C PRO A 474 -8.55 -18.87 6.30
N ASP A 475 -7.76 -17.92 6.80
CA ASP A 475 -8.23 -16.66 7.37
C ASP A 475 -8.43 -15.61 6.25
N GLU A 476 -9.52 -15.77 5.49
CA GLU A 476 -9.85 -14.95 4.31
C GLU A 476 -10.06 -13.47 4.65
N ASP A 477 -10.54 -13.18 5.87
CA ASP A 477 -10.68 -11.84 6.40
C ASP A 477 -9.33 -11.14 6.50
N THR A 478 -8.33 -11.81 7.08
CA THR A 478 -6.99 -11.27 7.16
C THR A 478 -6.31 -11.20 5.80
N ILE A 479 -6.43 -12.23 4.95
CA ILE A 479 -5.87 -12.22 3.59
C ILE A 479 -6.30 -10.95 2.84
N MET A 480 -7.62 -10.70 2.79
CA MET A 480 -8.16 -9.56 2.04
C MET A 480 -7.81 -8.22 2.69
N ALA A 481 -7.91 -8.10 4.02
CA ALA A 481 -7.60 -6.86 4.72
C ALA A 481 -6.11 -6.49 4.59
N GLN A 482 -5.21 -7.45 4.76
CA GLN A 482 -3.77 -7.23 4.73
C GLN A 482 -3.25 -7.05 3.30
N ALA A 483 -3.82 -7.74 2.32
CA ALA A 483 -3.54 -7.50 0.90
C ALA A 483 -3.99 -6.10 0.49
N GLN A 484 -5.19 -5.66 0.89
CA GLN A 484 -5.65 -4.29 0.64
C GLN A 484 -4.72 -3.25 1.27
N ALA A 485 -4.38 -3.41 2.55
CA ALA A 485 -3.51 -2.47 3.27
C ALA A 485 -2.08 -2.37 2.67
N ARG A 486 -1.62 -3.42 1.98
CA ARG A 486 -0.28 -3.47 1.36
C ARG A 486 -0.28 -3.21 -0.14
N GLY A 487 -1.45 -3.06 -0.77
CA GLY A 487 -1.57 -2.94 -2.22
C GLY A 487 -1.24 -4.22 -2.99
N LEU A 488 -1.39 -5.39 -2.37
CA LEU A 488 -1.19 -6.70 -3.02
C LEU A 488 -2.46 -7.12 -3.76
N GLY A 489 -2.28 -7.79 -4.90
CA GLY A 489 -3.37 -8.38 -5.66
C GLY A 489 -3.94 -9.65 -5.01
N TYR A 490 -5.22 -9.96 -5.24
CA TYR A 490 -5.79 -11.25 -4.89
C TYR A 490 -6.86 -11.72 -5.89
N LEU A 491 -7.00 -13.03 -6.03
CA LEU A 491 -7.91 -13.71 -6.94
C LEU A 491 -8.59 -14.88 -6.20
N GLY A 492 -9.90 -14.80 -5.99
CA GLY A 492 -10.62 -15.83 -5.23
C GLY A 492 -10.89 -17.09 -6.07
N TRP A 493 -10.80 -18.27 -5.45
CA TRP A 493 -11.17 -19.56 -6.05
C TRP A 493 -12.57 -19.99 -5.60
N SER A 494 -13.52 -20.29 -6.49
CA SER A 494 -13.60 -19.93 -7.91
C SER A 494 -15.04 -19.58 -8.30
N TRP A 495 -15.26 -19.11 -9.53
CA TRP A 495 -16.58 -18.62 -9.95
C TRP A 495 -17.71 -19.66 -9.75
N SER A 496 -17.51 -20.87 -10.27
CA SER A 496 -18.43 -22.01 -10.15
C SER A 496 -17.80 -23.27 -10.77
N GLY A 497 -18.37 -24.44 -10.50
CA GLY A 497 -18.07 -25.68 -11.20
C GLY A 497 -17.01 -26.56 -10.52
N ASN A 498 -16.72 -26.32 -9.25
CA ASN A 498 -15.91 -27.21 -8.43
C ASN A 498 -16.58 -28.59 -8.29
N SER A 499 -15.76 -29.64 -8.14
CA SER A 499 -16.25 -30.98 -7.82
C SER A 499 -16.84 -31.04 -6.42
N SER A 500 -17.67 -32.05 -6.13
CA SER A 500 -18.48 -32.12 -4.90
C SER A 500 -17.68 -32.06 -3.59
N ASP A 501 -16.43 -32.50 -3.63
CA ASP A 501 -15.47 -32.50 -2.51
C ASP A 501 -14.96 -31.10 -2.15
N VAL A 502 -15.01 -30.15 -3.09
CA VAL A 502 -14.59 -28.76 -2.91
C VAL A 502 -15.63 -27.74 -3.37
N ALA A 503 -16.89 -28.16 -3.53
CA ALA A 503 -18.00 -27.32 -4.00
C ALA A 503 -18.30 -26.13 -3.06
N TYR A 504 -17.84 -26.16 -1.81
CA TYR A 504 -17.92 -25.02 -0.90
C TYR A 504 -17.09 -23.81 -1.35
N LEU A 505 -16.18 -23.97 -2.31
CA LEU A 505 -15.39 -22.91 -2.94
C LEU A 505 -16.09 -22.25 -4.13
N ASP A 506 -17.25 -22.73 -4.58
CA ASP A 506 -18.02 -22.05 -5.62
C ASP A 506 -18.53 -20.72 -5.10
N MET A 507 -18.32 -19.62 -5.84
CA MET A 507 -18.93 -18.32 -5.53
C MET A 507 -20.39 -18.24 -5.98
N THR A 508 -20.74 -18.96 -7.04
CA THR A 508 -22.09 -19.00 -7.60
C THR A 508 -22.58 -20.43 -7.74
N ASN A 509 -23.88 -20.63 -7.49
CA ASN A 509 -24.52 -21.90 -7.78
C ASN A 509 -24.76 -22.01 -9.29
N ASN A 510 -24.23 -23.04 -9.94
CA ASN A 510 -24.48 -23.35 -11.35
C ASN A 510 -24.20 -22.17 -12.32
N PHE A 511 -23.12 -21.42 -12.07
CA PHE A 511 -22.76 -20.23 -12.87
C PHE A 511 -23.83 -19.11 -12.87
N ASP A 512 -24.80 -19.12 -11.96
CA ASP A 512 -25.86 -18.11 -11.89
C ASP A 512 -25.42 -16.92 -11.01
N PRO A 513 -25.16 -15.72 -11.58
CA PRO A 513 -24.76 -14.55 -10.80
C PRO A 513 -25.85 -14.02 -9.87
N ALA A 514 -27.11 -14.44 -10.04
CA ALA A 514 -28.20 -14.12 -9.11
C ALA A 514 -28.27 -15.08 -7.91
N SER A 515 -27.49 -16.16 -7.91
CA SER A 515 -27.48 -17.19 -6.87
C SER A 515 -26.09 -17.37 -6.27
N LEU A 516 -25.69 -16.42 -5.41
CA LEU A 516 -24.42 -16.49 -4.69
C LEU A 516 -24.45 -17.53 -3.58
N THR A 517 -23.31 -18.20 -3.35
CA THR A 517 -23.07 -18.99 -2.15
C THR A 517 -22.65 -18.08 -0.99
N ALA A 518 -22.47 -18.64 0.22
CA ALA A 518 -21.93 -17.88 1.35
C ALA A 518 -20.53 -17.32 1.06
N TRP A 519 -19.69 -18.12 0.38
CA TRP A 519 -18.37 -17.68 -0.05
C TRP A 519 -18.45 -16.55 -1.10
N GLY A 520 -19.32 -16.70 -2.10
CA GLY A 520 -19.54 -15.66 -3.11
C GLY A 520 -20.01 -14.34 -2.50
N GLU A 521 -20.94 -14.39 -1.55
CA GLU A 521 -21.40 -13.19 -0.83
C GLU A 521 -20.26 -12.53 -0.07
N ARG A 522 -19.48 -13.32 0.69
CA ARG A 522 -18.32 -12.82 1.44
C ARG A 522 -17.27 -12.19 0.53
N PHE A 523 -16.88 -12.85 -0.55
CA PHE A 523 -15.79 -12.43 -1.42
C PHE A 523 -16.17 -11.24 -2.32
N LEU A 524 -17.38 -11.28 -2.90
CA LEU A 524 -17.80 -10.28 -3.88
C LEU A 524 -18.36 -9.01 -3.21
N ASN A 525 -19.19 -9.17 -2.19
CA ASN A 525 -19.95 -8.07 -1.57
C ASN A 525 -19.45 -7.68 -0.17
N GLY A 526 -18.67 -8.55 0.50
CA GLY A 526 -18.18 -8.33 1.85
C GLY A 526 -17.08 -7.27 1.98
N ILE A 527 -16.67 -7.01 3.22
CA ILE A 527 -15.59 -6.05 3.52
C ILE A 527 -14.28 -6.47 2.86
N ASN A 528 -13.56 -5.49 2.34
CA ASN A 528 -12.41 -5.62 1.47
C ASN A 528 -12.69 -6.44 0.19
N GLY A 529 -13.94 -6.80 -0.12
CA GLY A 529 -14.34 -7.60 -1.28
C GLY A 529 -14.25 -6.86 -2.61
N ILE A 530 -14.57 -7.59 -3.68
CA ILE A 530 -14.43 -7.10 -5.06
C ILE A 530 -15.17 -5.78 -5.27
N ARG A 531 -16.45 -5.68 -4.89
CA ARG A 531 -17.24 -4.45 -5.08
C ARG A 531 -16.66 -3.24 -4.34
N GLN A 532 -15.98 -3.46 -3.23
CA GLN A 532 -15.44 -2.38 -2.41
C GLN A 532 -14.08 -1.89 -2.90
N THR A 533 -13.23 -2.80 -3.40
CA THR A 533 -11.80 -2.51 -3.58
C THR A 533 -11.31 -2.57 -5.03
N ALA A 534 -12.06 -3.21 -5.94
CA ALA A 534 -11.64 -3.34 -7.32
C ALA A 534 -11.65 -2.00 -8.06
N LYS A 535 -10.55 -1.72 -8.77
CA LYS A 535 -10.40 -0.56 -9.66
C LYS A 535 -10.11 -1.08 -11.06
N GLU A 536 -10.89 -0.66 -12.05
CA GLU A 536 -10.67 -1.01 -13.45
C GLU A 536 -9.27 -0.55 -13.89
N ALA A 537 -8.59 -1.36 -14.71
CA ALA A 537 -7.30 -0.99 -15.28
C ALA A 537 -7.44 0.30 -16.12
N THR A 538 -6.47 1.21 -16.02
CA THR A 538 -6.48 2.50 -16.71
C THR A 538 -6.43 2.35 -18.23
N ILE A 539 -5.89 1.25 -18.75
CA ILE A 539 -5.95 0.90 -20.19
C ILE A 539 -7.40 0.79 -20.72
N TYR A 540 -8.36 0.50 -19.85
CA TYR A 540 -9.79 0.47 -20.18
C TYR A 540 -10.55 1.76 -19.79
N GLY A 541 -9.84 2.76 -19.27
CA GLY A 541 -10.41 4.02 -18.80
C GLY A 541 -10.71 4.10 -17.30
N GLY A 542 -10.18 3.17 -16.49
CA GLY A 542 -10.19 3.29 -15.04
C GLY A 542 -9.46 4.56 -14.55
N SER A 543 -9.97 5.20 -13.50
CA SER A 543 -9.32 6.37 -12.87
C SER A 543 -8.10 5.95 -12.05
N GLN A 544 -7.02 6.75 -12.09
CA GLN A 544 -5.78 6.47 -11.33
C GLN A 544 -6.01 6.30 -9.82
N ALA A 545 -5.14 5.53 -9.17
CA ALA A 545 -5.19 5.30 -7.73
C ALA A 545 -5.04 6.61 -6.95
N ASP A 546 -5.99 6.87 -6.06
CA ASP A 546 -5.97 8.03 -5.20
C ASP A 546 -4.91 7.92 -4.11
N THR A 547 -3.84 8.69 -4.24
CA THR A 547 -2.73 8.77 -3.28
C THR A 547 -2.79 10.02 -2.41
N GLN A 548 -3.79 10.86 -2.61
CA GLN A 548 -3.89 12.13 -1.90
C GLN A 548 -4.65 11.90 -0.60
N ALA A 549 -4.06 12.29 0.53
CA ALA A 549 -4.74 12.20 1.80
C ALA A 549 -5.82 13.28 1.92
N PRO A 550 -6.93 13.00 2.61
CA PRO A 550 -7.93 14.02 2.92
C PRO A 550 -7.34 15.24 3.61
N SER A 551 -7.98 16.39 3.42
CA SER A 551 -7.63 17.60 4.18
C SER A 551 -7.78 17.35 5.68
N VAL A 552 -7.02 18.07 6.50
CA VAL A 552 -7.14 17.99 7.97
C VAL A 552 -8.56 18.45 8.39
N PRO A 553 -9.29 17.67 9.21
CA PRO A 553 -10.59 18.10 9.72
C PRO A 553 -10.49 19.39 10.53
N GLY A 554 -11.60 20.13 10.62
CA GLY A 554 -11.67 21.29 11.52
C GLY A 554 -11.41 20.90 12.98
N THR A 555 -10.86 21.83 13.77
CA THR A 555 -10.70 21.62 15.21
C THR A 555 -12.05 21.26 15.85
N PRO A 556 -12.18 20.15 16.59
CA PRO A 556 -13.45 19.74 17.17
C PRO A 556 -14.00 20.79 18.15
N ALA A 557 -15.30 21.02 18.08
CA ALA A 557 -16.06 21.73 19.10
C ALA A 557 -16.70 20.73 20.06
N VAL A 558 -16.51 20.98 21.36
CA VAL A 558 -17.07 20.15 22.44
C VAL A 558 -18.39 20.75 22.92
N SER A 559 -19.41 19.92 23.07
CA SER A 559 -20.70 20.28 23.65
C SER A 559 -21.28 19.11 24.47
N GLY A 560 -22.43 19.30 25.11
CA GLY A 560 -23.13 18.22 25.82
C GLY A 560 -22.30 17.56 26.93
N VAL A 561 -21.39 18.32 27.56
CA VAL A 561 -20.47 17.79 28.58
C VAL A 561 -21.25 17.46 29.85
N THR A 562 -21.19 16.20 30.27
CA THR A 562 -21.78 15.71 31.51
C THR A 562 -20.67 15.26 32.48
N SER A 563 -21.03 14.61 33.58
CA SER A 563 -20.06 13.92 34.45
C SER A 563 -19.47 12.66 33.81
N SER A 564 -20.02 12.14 32.71
CA SER A 564 -19.60 10.88 32.09
C SER A 564 -19.58 10.85 30.55
N GLY A 565 -19.73 11.99 29.88
CA GLY A 565 -19.70 12.04 28.43
C GLY A 565 -19.50 13.45 27.87
N ALA A 566 -19.19 13.52 26.58
CA ALA A 566 -19.06 14.74 25.80
C ALA A 566 -19.38 14.47 24.32
N THR A 567 -20.00 15.43 23.65
CA THR A 567 -20.26 15.36 22.21
C THR A 567 -19.29 16.25 21.45
N LEU A 568 -18.67 15.71 20.41
CA LEU A 568 -17.72 16.35 19.52
C LEU A 568 -18.38 16.57 18.16
N SER A 569 -18.16 17.75 17.58
CA SER A 569 -18.52 18.06 16.19
C SER A 569 -17.39 18.83 15.51
N TRP A 570 -17.21 18.69 14.20
CA TRP A 570 -16.14 19.36 13.47
C TRP A 570 -16.57 19.73 12.05
N ALA A 571 -15.79 20.60 11.40
CA ALA A 571 -15.96 20.86 9.98
C ALA A 571 -15.42 19.69 9.15
N ALA A 572 -16.16 19.30 8.11
CA ALA A 572 -15.80 18.19 7.24
C ALA A 572 -14.47 18.42 6.52
N SER A 573 -13.73 17.34 6.31
CA SER A 573 -12.62 17.31 5.38
C SER A 573 -13.11 17.20 3.94
N THR A 574 -12.29 17.68 3.01
CA THR A 574 -12.46 17.45 1.57
C THR A 574 -11.33 16.57 1.06
N ASP A 575 -11.62 15.85 -0.01
CA ASP A 575 -10.69 14.97 -0.67
C ASP A 575 -11.00 14.96 -2.18
N ASN A 576 -10.03 14.62 -3.01
CA ASN A 576 -10.16 14.57 -4.47
C ASN A 576 -11.06 13.44 -4.94
N VAL A 577 -11.22 12.35 -4.17
CA VAL A 577 -12.17 11.27 -4.47
C VAL A 577 -13.29 11.23 -3.44
N GLY A 578 -12.96 11.34 -2.15
CA GLY A 578 -13.97 11.46 -1.10
C GLY A 578 -13.55 10.91 0.26
N VAL A 579 -14.03 11.59 1.30
CA VAL A 579 -13.81 11.19 2.70
C VAL A 579 -14.84 10.13 3.08
N THR A 580 -14.39 8.97 3.58
CA THR A 580 -15.24 7.84 3.98
C THR A 580 -15.49 7.77 5.48
N GLY A 581 -14.67 8.44 6.28
CA GLY A 581 -14.89 8.53 7.72
C GLY A 581 -13.82 9.29 8.49
N TYR A 582 -13.98 9.30 9.81
CA TYR A 582 -13.13 10.01 10.76
C TYR A 582 -12.79 9.10 11.94
N ASP A 583 -11.54 9.15 12.39
CA ASP A 583 -11.12 8.58 13.67
C ASP A 583 -11.08 9.67 14.73
N VAL A 584 -11.67 9.40 15.89
CA VAL A 584 -11.67 10.29 17.05
C VAL A 584 -10.60 9.82 18.03
N LEU A 585 -9.65 10.70 18.34
CA LEU A 585 -8.56 10.42 19.25
C LEU A 585 -8.73 11.19 20.55
N ARG A 586 -8.44 10.55 21.68
CA ARG A 586 -8.52 11.14 23.02
C ARG A 586 -7.20 10.97 23.77
N ALA A 587 -6.81 11.97 24.53
CA ALA A 587 -5.74 11.92 25.52
C ALA A 587 -6.25 12.43 26.89
N PRO A 588 -5.82 11.84 28.01
CA PRO A 588 -6.18 12.32 29.34
C PRO A 588 -5.40 13.58 29.72
N GLY A 589 -5.96 14.37 30.64
CA GLY A 589 -5.32 15.52 31.25
C GLY A 589 -5.27 16.78 30.37
N ALA A 590 -4.98 17.92 31.00
CA ALA A 590 -4.89 19.22 30.32
C ALA A 590 -3.61 19.38 29.47
N SER A 591 -2.59 18.54 29.68
CA SER A 591 -1.30 18.56 28.98
C SER A 591 -0.61 17.19 29.09
N GLY A 592 0.19 16.82 28.08
CA GLY A 592 0.94 15.55 28.08
C GLY A 592 0.07 14.30 27.91
N GLY A 593 0.68 13.14 27.65
CA GLY A 593 -0.02 11.89 27.35
C GLY A 593 -0.32 11.68 25.86
N THR A 594 -0.50 10.42 25.46
CA THR A 594 -0.65 9.99 24.06
C THR A 594 -2.11 10.00 23.63
N PHE A 595 -2.38 10.50 22.43
CA PHE A 595 -3.69 10.39 21.79
C PHE A 595 -3.92 8.96 21.30
N ALA A 596 -4.98 8.33 21.76
CA ALA A 596 -5.43 7.01 21.31
C ALA A 596 -6.78 7.12 20.62
N VAL A 597 -7.02 6.31 19.59
CA VAL A 597 -8.33 6.23 18.93
C VAL A 597 -9.34 5.66 19.91
N VAL A 598 -10.44 6.37 20.13
CA VAL A 598 -11.53 5.96 21.04
C VAL A 598 -12.82 5.62 20.30
N GLY A 599 -12.87 5.90 18.99
CA GLY A 599 -13.98 5.55 18.13
C GLY A 599 -13.79 6.07 16.71
N SER A 600 -14.70 5.70 15.82
CA SER A 600 -14.77 6.19 14.44
C SER A 600 -16.20 6.48 14.02
N THR A 601 -16.37 7.34 13.02
CA THR A 601 -17.69 7.76 12.52
C THR A 601 -17.62 8.14 11.04
N ALA A 602 -18.68 7.89 10.29
CA ALA A 602 -18.80 8.36 8.89
C ALA A 602 -19.30 9.81 8.80
N THR A 603 -19.80 10.38 9.91
CA THR A 603 -20.34 11.75 9.96
C THR A 603 -19.40 12.67 10.74
N THR A 604 -19.66 13.98 10.71
CA THR A 604 -18.82 14.98 11.39
C THR A 604 -19.18 15.20 12.86
N SER A 605 -19.66 14.15 13.53
CA SER A 605 -20.06 14.17 14.94
C SER A 605 -19.80 12.82 15.61
N TYR A 606 -19.41 12.87 16.88
CA TYR A 606 -19.19 11.69 17.72
C TYR A 606 -19.50 11.99 19.20
N THR A 607 -20.19 11.08 19.88
CA THR A 607 -20.43 11.17 21.32
C THR A 607 -19.52 10.21 22.06
N ASP A 608 -18.62 10.76 22.86
CA ASP A 608 -17.76 9.98 23.74
C ASP A 608 -18.43 9.78 25.10
N SER A 609 -18.42 8.55 25.60
CA SER A 609 -19.15 8.14 26.79
C SER A 609 -18.26 7.31 27.73
N GLY A 610 -18.67 7.16 28.99
CA GLY A 610 -17.87 6.47 30.00
C GLY A 610 -16.69 7.29 30.52
N LEU A 611 -16.76 8.62 30.42
CA LEU A 611 -15.74 9.53 30.96
C LEU A 611 -15.79 9.56 32.49
N THR A 612 -14.65 9.86 33.12
CA THR A 612 -14.58 10.04 34.57
C THR A 612 -14.98 11.47 34.93
N ALA A 613 -15.79 11.64 35.97
CA ALA A 613 -16.22 12.96 36.44
C ALA A 613 -15.03 13.83 36.92
N SER A 614 -15.22 15.15 36.91
CA SER A 614 -14.18 16.13 37.26
C SER A 614 -12.83 15.93 36.55
N SER A 615 -12.81 15.27 35.38
CA SER A 615 -11.59 14.96 34.64
C SER A 615 -11.53 15.74 33.33
N THR A 616 -10.31 16.17 32.99
CA THR A 616 -10.04 16.87 31.73
C THR A 616 -9.54 15.89 30.68
N TYR A 617 -10.08 16.00 29.47
CA TYR A 617 -9.72 15.24 28.28
C TYR A 617 -9.41 16.18 27.13
N ARG A 618 -8.51 15.73 26.25
CA ARG A 618 -8.17 16.40 25.00
C ARG A 618 -8.55 15.52 23.82
N TYR A 619 -9.05 16.12 22.76
CA TYR A 619 -9.55 15.44 21.57
C TYR A 619 -8.90 15.95 20.30
N GLN A 620 -8.64 15.03 19.38
CA GLN A 620 -8.28 15.29 17.99
C GLN A 620 -9.12 14.41 17.07
N VAL A 621 -9.23 14.82 15.82
CA VAL A 621 -9.89 14.03 14.78
C VAL A 621 -8.99 13.98 13.55
N ARG A 622 -8.95 12.84 12.86
CA ARG A 622 -8.35 12.73 11.52
C ARG A 622 -9.35 12.12 10.55
N ALA A 623 -9.27 12.51 9.28
CA ALA A 623 -10.10 11.97 8.21
C ALA A 623 -9.43 10.79 7.51
N ARG A 624 -10.25 9.92 6.91
CA ARG A 624 -9.85 8.78 6.08
C ARG A 624 -10.65 8.76 4.80
N ASP A 625 -10.02 8.36 3.70
CA ASP A 625 -10.69 8.15 2.40
C ASP A 625 -10.94 6.66 2.11
N ALA A 626 -11.44 6.36 0.91
CA ALA A 626 -11.67 5.00 0.45
C ALA A 626 -10.37 4.27 0.05
N ALA A 627 -9.30 5.01 -0.21
CA ALA A 627 -7.99 4.48 -0.58
C ALA A 627 -7.12 4.11 0.63
N GLY A 628 -7.54 4.48 1.84
CA GLY A 628 -6.83 4.22 3.09
C GLY A 628 -5.87 5.34 3.51
N ASN A 629 -5.82 6.46 2.78
CA ASN A 629 -4.99 7.59 3.19
C ASN A 629 -5.62 8.26 4.43
N THR A 630 -4.77 8.76 5.33
CA THR A 630 -5.21 9.43 6.55
C THR A 630 -4.65 10.85 6.62
N SER A 631 -5.48 11.80 7.01
CA SER A 631 -5.02 13.18 7.23
C SER A 631 -4.13 13.26 8.47
N ALA A 632 -3.40 14.36 8.62
CA ALA A 632 -2.86 14.74 9.92
C ALA A 632 -4.01 14.94 10.94
N GLY A 633 -3.70 14.86 12.24
CA GLY A 633 -4.66 15.16 13.30
C GLY A 633 -5.05 16.63 13.32
N SER A 634 -6.32 16.91 13.59
CA SER A 634 -6.85 18.26 13.76
C SER A 634 -6.15 19.04 14.89
N GLY A 635 -6.51 20.32 15.03
CA GLY A 635 -6.29 21.04 16.29
C GLY A 635 -6.91 20.31 17.48
N VAL A 636 -6.38 20.58 18.68
CA VAL A 636 -6.80 19.92 19.92
C VAL A 636 -7.96 20.68 20.55
N ALA A 637 -9.04 19.96 20.88
CA ALA A 637 -10.13 20.45 21.71
C ALA A 637 -10.00 19.93 23.14
N THR A 638 -10.44 20.70 24.14
CA THR A 638 -10.38 20.30 25.55
C THR A 638 -11.78 20.26 26.16
N ALA A 639 -12.07 19.21 26.92
CA ALA A 639 -13.31 19.06 27.67
C ALA A 639 -13.00 18.72 29.13
N THR A 640 -13.63 19.41 30.08
CA THR A 640 -13.61 19.01 31.50
C THR A 640 -15.00 18.55 31.89
N THR A 641 -15.15 17.26 32.19
CA THR A 641 -16.42 16.70 32.65
C THR A 641 -16.87 17.41 33.92
N SER A 642 -18.17 17.62 34.07
CA SER A 642 -18.72 18.25 35.28
C SER A 642 -18.42 17.45 36.54
N ALA A 643 -18.50 18.12 37.68
CA ALA A 643 -18.39 17.44 38.97
C ALA A 643 -19.44 16.33 39.08
N GLY A 644 -19.00 15.16 39.53
CA GLY A 644 -19.89 14.03 39.74
C GLY A 644 -20.82 14.30 40.92
N GLY A 645 -22.07 14.67 40.65
CA GLY A 645 -23.17 14.54 41.61
C GLY A 645 -23.61 13.08 41.61
N GLY A 646 -23.01 12.29 42.49
CA GLY A 646 -23.28 10.86 42.62
C GLY A 646 -24.77 10.53 42.79
N SER A 647 -25.11 9.27 42.52
CA SER A 647 -26.45 8.70 42.73
C SER A 647 -27.09 9.19 44.04
N GLY A 648 -28.28 9.80 43.98
CA GLY A 648 -29.15 9.97 45.15
C GLY A 648 -28.80 11.07 46.17
N ALA A 649 -28.11 12.15 45.77
CA ALA A 649 -27.84 13.30 46.67
C ALA A 649 -29.06 14.18 46.98
N CYS A 650 -30.27 13.74 46.64
CA CYS A 650 -31.52 14.32 47.11
C CYS A 650 -32.51 13.25 47.53
N LYS A 651 -33.33 13.57 48.54
CA LYS A 651 -34.47 12.77 48.97
C LYS A 651 -35.73 13.61 48.82
N VAL A 652 -36.79 13.03 48.25
CA VAL A 652 -38.07 13.72 48.04
C VAL A 652 -39.19 12.96 48.72
N ALA A 653 -39.87 13.61 49.66
CA ALA A 653 -41.10 13.09 50.26
C ALA A 653 -42.31 13.75 49.58
N TYR A 654 -43.26 12.95 49.09
CA TYR A 654 -44.48 13.43 48.45
C TYR A 654 -45.70 12.90 49.22
N ALA A 655 -46.59 13.79 49.64
CA ALA A 655 -47.85 13.43 50.28
C ALA A 655 -49.02 14.18 49.64
N ALA A 656 -50.09 13.47 49.30
CA ALA A 656 -51.30 14.06 48.76
C ALA A 656 -52.53 13.70 49.60
N SER A 657 -53.45 14.64 49.75
CA SER A 657 -54.75 14.45 50.41
C SER A 657 -55.88 14.80 49.46
N ASN A 658 -56.77 13.85 49.21
CA ASN A 658 -57.89 14.01 48.28
C ASN A 658 -59.09 14.68 48.96
N TRP A 659 -59.83 15.49 48.22
CA TRP A 659 -61.05 16.16 48.69
C TRP A 659 -62.04 16.38 47.52
N GLY A 660 -63.22 16.94 47.81
CA GLY A 660 -64.18 17.34 46.77
C GLY A 660 -64.83 16.18 46.01
N GLY A 661 -65.10 15.04 46.67
CA GLY A 661 -65.81 13.91 46.05
C GLY A 661 -64.97 13.04 45.11
N GLY A 662 -63.64 13.20 45.11
CA GLY A 662 -62.71 12.28 44.43
C GLY A 662 -61.99 12.85 43.21
N ASN A 663 -62.13 14.14 42.90
CA ASN A 663 -61.51 14.76 41.71
C ASN A 663 -60.53 15.90 42.03
N GLY A 664 -60.36 16.27 43.31
CA GLY A 664 -59.42 17.30 43.77
C GLY A 664 -58.44 16.75 44.81
N PHE A 665 -57.22 17.29 44.86
CA PHE A 665 -56.23 16.97 45.88
C PHE A 665 -55.33 18.16 46.20
N THR A 666 -54.71 18.08 47.38
CA THR A 666 -53.60 18.96 47.78
C THR A 666 -52.35 18.12 47.97
N ALA A 667 -51.25 18.51 47.32
CA ALA A 667 -49.95 17.85 47.46
C ALA A 667 -48.93 18.73 48.17
N ASN A 668 -48.18 18.12 49.08
CA ASN A 668 -47.02 18.69 49.74
C ASN A 668 -45.79 17.87 49.36
N VAL A 669 -44.71 18.55 48.98
CA VAL A 669 -43.45 17.96 48.54
C VAL A 669 -42.31 18.54 49.35
N THR A 670 -41.55 17.68 50.03
CA THR A 670 -40.35 18.07 50.77
C THR A 670 -39.13 17.60 50.02
N ILE A 671 -38.23 18.53 49.69
CA ILE A 671 -36.96 18.26 49.02
C ILE A 671 -35.85 18.38 50.06
N THR A 672 -35.09 17.31 50.28
CA THR A 672 -33.93 17.29 51.18
C THR A 672 -32.66 17.13 50.35
N ASN A 673 -31.67 18.00 50.56
CA ASN A 673 -30.32 17.80 50.04
C ASN A 673 -29.60 16.76 50.92
N THR A 674 -29.41 15.55 50.42
CA THR A 674 -28.67 14.47 51.11
C THR A 674 -27.19 14.43 50.70
N GLY A 675 -26.75 15.33 49.82
CA GLY A 675 -25.37 15.50 49.43
C GLY A 675 -24.53 16.26 50.46
N THR A 676 -23.21 16.25 50.25
CA THR A 676 -22.21 16.90 51.13
C THR A 676 -21.93 18.35 50.76
N SER A 677 -22.52 18.87 49.68
CA SER A 677 -22.35 20.25 49.20
C SER A 677 -23.70 20.98 49.10
N ALA A 678 -23.69 22.30 49.26
CA ALA A 678 -24.91 23.10 49.13
C ALA A 678 -25.40 23.15 47.67
N VAL A 679 -26.72 22.97 47.47
CA VAL A 679 -27.38 23.18 46.18
C VAL A 679 -27.79 24.65 46.11
N THR A 680 -27.38 25.37 45.06
CA THR A 680 -27.76 26.78 44.82
C THR A 680 -28.52 26.88 43.52
N GLY A 681 -29.79 27.30 43.59
CA GLY A 681 -30.76 27.18 42.52
C GLY A 681 -31.19 25.72 42.33
N TRP A 682 -32.47 25.43 42.52
CA TRP A 682 -32.99 24.08 42.35
C TRP A 682 -34.26 24.05 41.52
N THR A 683 -34.35 23.02 40.68
CA THR A 683 -35.52 22.66 39.89
C THR A 683 -35.81 21.20 40.15
N LEU A 684 -36.96 20.92 40.77
CA LEU A 684 -37.49 19.57 40.93
C LEU A 684 -38.29 19.21 39.67
N ALA A 685 -38.10 18.01 39.14
CA ALA A 685 -38.92 17.48 38.06
C ALA A 685 -39.42 16.06 38.39
N PHE A 686 -40.67 15.79 38.04
CA PHE A 686 -41.34 14.49 38.18
C PHE A 686 -42.46 14.35 37.15
N ALA A 687 -43.03 13.15 37.03
CA ALA A 687 -44.13 12.90 36.10
C ALA A 687 -45.33 12.21 36.80
N PHE A 688 -46.52 12.64 36.44
CA PHE A 688 -47.78 12.03 36.80
C PHE A 688 -48.22 11.00 35.74
N ALA A 689 -48.71 9.85 36.20
CA ALA A 689 -49.12 8.73 35.34
C ALA A 689 -50.65 8.58 35.19
N GLY A 690 -51.45 9.26 36.02
CA GLY A 690 -52.90 9.05 36.16
C GLY A 690 -53.74 10.27 35.80
N GLY A 691 -53.30 11.08 34.84
CA GLY A 691 -54.04 12.27 34.38
C GLY A 691 -54.10 13.42 35.40
N GLN A 692 -53.23 13.42 36.42
CA GLN A 692 -53.17 14.52 37.38
C GLN A 692 -52.74 15.83 36.70
N GLN A 693 -53.37 16.94 37.09
CA GLN A 693 -53.07 18.29 36.63
C GLN A 693 -52.88 19.23 37.83
N VAL A 694 -51.77 19.97 37.84
CA VAL A 694 -51.43 20.99 38.83
C VAL A 694 -52.31 22.22 38.56
N THR A 695 -53.06 22.66 39.58
CA THR A 695 -53.82 23.91 39.54
C THR A 695 -52.96 25.04 40.07
N LEU A 696 -52.67 26.01 39.21
CA LEU A 696 -51.87 27.18 39.58
C LEU A 696 -52.75 28.26 40.25
N PRO A 697 -52.21 29.03 41.21
CA PRO A 697 -50.82 28.98 41.69
C PRO A 697 -50.58 27.89 42.74
N GLY A 698 -49.39 27.28 42.71
CA GLY A 698 -48.83 26.56 43.86
C GLY A 698 -48.10 27.50 44.82
N TRP A 699 -47.51 26.96 45.88
CA TRP A 699 -46.69 27.70 46.86
C TRP A 699 -45.31 27.07 47.02
N GLY A 700 -44.34 27.91 47.44
CA GLY A 700 -42.95 27.51 47.67
C GLY A 700 -42.09 27.31 46.41
N ALA A 701 -42.70 27.24 45.23
CA ALA A 701 -42.02 27.16 43.93
C ALA A 701 -42.88 27.76 42.81
N THR A 702 -42.23 28.09 41.70
CA THR A 702 -42.90 28.33 40.42
C THR A 702 -43.07 26.99 39.71
N PHE A 703 -44.32 26.62 39.40
CA PHE A 703 -44.66 25.34 38.78
C PHE A 703 -44.96 25.52 37.29
N ALA A 704 -44.57 24.53 36.50
CA ALA A 704 -44.99 24.36 35.11
C ALA A 704 -45.27 22.89 34.83
N GLN A 705 -46.31 22.62 34.03
CA GLN A 705 -46.68 21.27 33.62
C GLN A 705 -46.94 21.21 32.11
N SER A 706 -46.47 20.13 31.48
CA SER A 706 -46.79 19.78 30.10
C SER A 706 -47.11 18.29 30.03
N GLY A 707 -48.36 17.95 29.67
CA GLY A 707 -48.85 16.57 29.79
C GLY A 707 -48.73 16.07 31.24
N GLY A 708 -48.08 14.92 31.43
CA GLY A 708 -47.79 14.38 32.77
C GLY A 708 -46.54 14.96 33.45
N ALA A 709 -45.67 15.65 32.72
CA ALA A 709 -44.39 16.12 33.25
C ALA A 709 -44.55 17.46 34.00
N VAL A 710 -44.06 17.50 35.24
CA VAL A 710 -44.14 18.66 36.13
C VAL A 710 -42.73 19.12 36.50
N THR A 711 -42.51 20.42 36.49
CA THR A 711 -41.31 21.08 37.03
C THR A 711 -41.69 22.10 38.09
N ALA A 712 -40.92 22.16 39.16
CA ALA A 712 -41.05 23.14 40.24
C ALA A 712 -39.70 23.80 40.50
N LYS A 713 -39.61 25.11 40.28
CA LYS A 713 -38.37 25.89 40.44
C LYS A 713 -38.43 26.75 41.69
N ASN A 714 -37.31 26.85 42.40
CA ASN A 714 -37.17 27.67 43.60
C ASN A 714 -37.57 29.14 43.36
N LEU A 715 -38.08 29.77 44.42
CA LEU A 715 -38.29 31.21 44.49
C LEU A 715 -36.98 31.90 44.95
N SER A 716 -36.95 33.23 44.89
CA SER A 716 -35.75 34.01 45.22
C SER A 716 -35.23 33.80 46.65
N TRP A 717 -36.09 33.41 47.59
CA TRP A 717 -35.76 33.29 49.01
C TRP A 717 -35.41 31.85 49.47
N ASN A 718 -35.69 30.82 48.67
CA ASN A 718 -35.39 29.42 49.02
C ASN A 718 -34.46 28.71 48.03
N GLY A 719 -33.69 29.46 47.25
CA GLY A 719 -32.80 28.89 46.23
C GLY A 719 -31.62 28.07 46.75
N THR A 720 -31.21 28.25 48.01
CA THR A 720 -30.04 27.56 48.56
C THR A 720 -30.44 26.49 49.57
N LEU A 721 -30.01 25.25 49.35
CA LEU A 721 -30.15 24.12 50.26
C LEU A 721 -28.78 23.62 50.69
N ALA A 722 -28.37 23.94 51.92
CA ALA A 722 -27.16 23.37 52.53
C ALA A 722 -27.26 21.83 52.64
N PRO A 723 -26.13 21.12 52.84
CA PRO A 723 -26.15 19.69 53.17
C PRO A 723 -27.12 19.38 54.31
N ASN A 724 -27.96 18.35 54.14
CA ASN A 724 -29.03 17.93 55.04
C ASN A 724 -30.18 18.94 55.26
N ALA A 725 -30.16 20.09 54.60
CA ALA A 725 -31.27 21.05 54.66
C ALA A 725 -32.45 20.59 53.79
N SER A 726 -33.65 21.01 54.16
CA SER A 726 -34.88 20.71 53.42
C SER A 726 -35.69 21.96 53.11
N THR A 727 -36.44 21.93 52.01
CA THR A 727 -37.46 22.93 51.69
C THR A 727 -38.77 22.24 51.29
N GLY A 728 -39.89 22.89 51.62
CA GLY A 728 -41.23 22.41 51.34
C GLY A 728 -41.92 23.26 50.28
N ILE A 729 -42.58 22.59 49.34
CA ILE A 729 -43.43 23.20 48.31
C ILE A 729 -44.78 22.48 48.27
N GLY A 730 -45.79 23.10 47.68
CA GLY A 730 -47.07 22.43 47.50
C GLY A 730 -47.96 23.08 46.47
N PHE A 731 -49.02 22.36 46.10
CA PHE A 731 -49.99 22.79 45.11
C PHE A 731 -51.33 22.08 45.30
N ASN A 732 -52.40 22.68 44.81
CA ASN A 732 -53.65 21.98 44.57
C ASN A 732 -53.65 21.38 43.17
N GLY A 733 -54.37 20.29 42.96
CA GLY A 733 -54.48 19.64 41.67
C GLY A 733 -55.78 18.86 41.49
N THR A 734 -56.02 18.44 40.25
CA THR A 734 -57.15 17.58 39.86
C THR A 734 -56.63 16.30 39.25
N PHE A 735 -57.43 15.23 39.22
CA PHE A 735 -57.05 13.97 38.57
C PHE A 735 -58.25 13.25 37.97
N THR A 736 -58.01 12.40 36.98
CA THR A 736 -59.01 11.53 36.36
C THR A 736 -58.62 10.07 36.59
N GLY A 737 -59.34 9.35 37.45
CA GLY A 737 -59.00 7.97 37.82
C GLY A 737 -58.37 7.87 39.21
N THR A 738 -57.12 7.42 39.32
CA THR A 738 -56.43 7.23 40.61
C THR A 738 -55.34 8.27 40.84
N ASN A 739 -55.30 8.90 42.02
CA ASN A 739 -54.25 9.84 42.40
C ASN A 739 -53.01 9.14 42.97
N SER A 740 -52.27 8.41 42.13
CA SER A 740 -51.03 7.75 42.53
C SER A 740 -49.88 8.76 42.65
N ALA A 741 -49.05 8.61 43.68
CA ALA A 741 -47.84 9.42 43.85
C ALA A 741 -46.84 9.18 42.70
N PRO A 742 -46.06 10.19 42.28
CA PRO A 742 -44.96 9.99 41.34
C PRO A 742 -43.91 9.02 41.89
N SER A 743 -43.42 8.11 41.05
CA SER A 743 -42.45 7.09 41.45
C SER A 743 -40.99 7.52 41.27
N ALA A 744 -40.74 8.63 40.58
CA ALA A 744 -39.40 9.12 40.30
C ALA A 744 -39.36 10.66 40.33
N PHE A 745 -38.27 11.17 40.89
CA PHE A 745 -38.00 12.61 41.00
C PHE A 745 -36.56 12.89 40.57
N THR A 746 -36.33 14.06 39.99
CA THR A 746 -34.98 14.59 39.75
C THR A 746 -34.85 16.00 40.29
N LEU A 747 -33.69 16.34 40.85
CA LEU A 747 -33.32 17.68 41.28
C LEU A 747 -32.17 18.16 40.39
N ASN A 748 -32.39 19.23 39.61
CA ASN A 748 -31.45 19.72 38.59
C ASN A 748 -30.97 18.63 37.62
N GLY A 749 -31.86 17.68 37.29
CA GLY A 749 -31.56 16.55 36.39
C GLY A 749 -30.95 15.31 37.07
N SER A 750 -30.61 15.37 38.36
CA SER A 750 -30.10 14.22 39.12
C SER A 750 -31.22 13.47 39.83
N SER A 751 -31.25 12.14 39.73
CA SER A 751 -32.28 11.31 40.40
C SER A 751 -32.27 11.45 41.93
N CYS A 752 -33.45 11.64 42.51
CA CYS A 752 -33.67 11.64 43.95
C CYS A 752 -34.28 10.32 44.42
N THR A 753 -33.98 9.95 45.67
CA THR A 753 -34.68 8.87 46.36
C THR A 753 -36.07 9.34 46.79
N ALA A 754 -37.12 8.63 46.37
CA ALA A 754 -38.47 8.85 46.90
C ALA A 754 -38.55 8.29 48.34
N ALA A 755 -39.03 9.09 49.28
CA ALA A 755 -39.10 8.76 50.71
C ALA A 755 -40.43 8.14 51.11
#